data_AF-A0A803P894-F1
#
_entry.id   AF-A0A803P894-F1
#
_cell.length_a   1.000
_cell.length_b   1.000
_cell.length_c   1.000
_cell.angle_alpha   90.00
_cell.angle_beta   90.00
_cell.angle_gamma   90.00
#
_symmetry.space_group_name_H-M   'P 1'
#
loop_
_entity.id
_entity.type
_entity.pdbx_description
1 polymer ?
#
loop_
_entity_poly.entity_id
_entity_poly.type
_entity_poly.pdbx_seq_one_letter_code
_entity_poly.pdbx_strand_id
1 'polypeptide(L)'
;MVRELWLKEGDRSSRFFHASVVIRRRRNFIWAIKDRDGRWLESRPEIEEYFRGNFSQVFRSGNPVLDAEFYDLLPKMVSPEDNQALMSIPSPEEIKKVVWELPPLKSPGPDGFPGKFYKDNWDTINSEVINFVQEFFSSGRFVTEINRTFIVLIPKNDSASSFEDYRPISLCNTSYKIISKLLANRIRPILSKLISPNQSAFVKGRWIAENSIMANEIINFMRHKKGKQGFIGVKCDMSKAYDRLEWRFIEAVLLANGFDNHFVKLVMFCIESVKFQVLLNGGLTKTFTPGRGIRQGDPLSPYIYILCSEVLSRLLLKKEVEGHLIGVKTSRTGPSITHLMYADDTMLFTRADAISVLVLQECTSKYCSWSGQKINAAKSRVTFSDNCGWELKGELLDLLGFDIMDYDEKFLGNPLFIRKNCGKNFQFVVDKVAKRLEGWKARLLSQAARTVLVKSVVQTIPSYSMAVFKLPGSILEELDKLTRRFWWKGDMEGGRYLSLIAWENLCKPKVCGGLGFRRAKDMNMCYMAKLAWLLARDGGELWVRMIKSKYFPNSSFFDASLSGSASIVARSIWSAKQLVVANSAWRVGSESDVNLWNGRWIIGDDVLICAGDINPTVKPRIVLGDLLQADSLAWDIRGVEDIFRPSVAAVMVRFNPLDLPLEDELVWTLTPRGNFTLKSVYWALNANSLCSGNGIFKKIWYGSLHPRLQLFVWKLYADALPTGSRLGAIFGNEPDSCALCNCPSGNTTSHLFWECEVAKRLWFISKWNVRIDSVNIYFGRDLVEWIFNAPFLASFNNSEKEEFICFAVCLCYSLWRFRNEAFHSKKVLPFEIMHKQVEREFAMFSLKPCKHKPPNTPGQDVGFTREIHSGLYQVWVDAAFHAGGAAIGVIIKNSFNQLQALFACKVEAHSVIAGELQAVIKGFEALQLLGVDRGCFFTDCQMLTVAAKEKRPPSWSTACSFSKLLRAIEGMGVSLVWIPRSENSGAHTLAKWATLNDCNGFVNFWDINPSVFNVIFSF
;
A
#
# COMPACT_ATOMS: atom_id res chain seq x y z
N MET A 1 -7.53 14.21 -3.41
CA MET A 1 -8.77 13.65 -2.84
C MET A 1 -8.61 13.59 -1.31
N VAL A 2 -8.41 14.77 -0.71
CA VAL A 2 -8.13 14.99 0.74
C VAL A 2 -9.04 16.13 1.25
N ARG A 3 -9.94 16.64 0.40
CA ARG A 3 -10.54 17.97 0.59
C ARG A 3 -11.78 17.97 1.48
N GLU A 4 -12.56 16.89 1.51
CA GLU A 4 -13.84 16.88 2.23
C GLU A 4 -13.83 16.04 3.52
N LEU A 5 -13.01 14.97 3.59
CA LEU A 5 -12.71 14.33 4.89
C LEU A 5 -12.07 15.34 5.84
N TRP A 6 -11.21 16.23 5.34
CA TRP A 6 -10.65 17.31 6.13
C TRP A 6 -11.64 18.46 6.38
N LEU A 7 -12.70 18.64 5.57
CA LEU A 7 -13.78 19.60 5.87
C LEU A 7 -14.57 19.18 7.12
N LYS A 8 -14.69 17.87 7.40
CA LYS A 8 -15.26 17.33 8.65
C LYS A 8 -14.22 17.15 9.77
N GLU A 9 -12.95 16.84 9.45
CA GLU A 9 -11.96 16.33 10.43
C GLU A 9 -10.68 17.20 10.61
N GLY A 10 -10.62 18.42 10.08
CA GLY A 10 -9.48 19.35 10.23
C GLY A 10 -9.84 20.83 10.05
N ASP A 11 -8.86 21.76 10.17
CA ASP A 11 -9.05 23.22 10.30
C ASP A 11 -10.05 23.83 9.30
N ARG A 12 -11.35 23.84 9.66
CA ARG A 12 -12.50 24.40 8.92
C ARG A 12 -12.13 25.43 7.85
N SER A 13 -12.63 25.25 6.62
CA SER A 13 -12.51 26.16 5.46
C SER A 13 -11.37 27.18 5.54
N SER A 14 -10.14 26.68 5.63
CA SER A 14 -9.00 27.54 5.92
C SER A 14 -8.69 28.48 4.74
N ARG A 15 -8.06 29.62 5.04
CA ARG A 15 -7.52 30.53 4.03
C ARG A 15 -6.66 29.79 2.99
N PHE A 16 -5.96 28.72 3.40
CA PHE A 16 -5.19 27.85 2.52
C PHE A 16 -6.06 27.20 1.43
N PHE A 17 -7.22 26.63 1.78
CA PHE A 17 -8.07 25.94 0.81
C PHE A 17 -8.73 26.89 -0.18
N HIS A 18 -9.19 28.06 0.29
CA HIS A 18 -9.71 29.11 -0.59
C HIS A 18 -8.63 29.60 -1.56
N ALA A 19 -7.44 29.92 -1.06
CA ALA A 19 -6.30 30.30 -1.90
C ALA A 19 -5.96 29.21 -2.93
N SER A 20 -5.98 27.93 -2.51
CA SER A 20 -5.74 26.79 -3.41
C SER A 20 -6.81 26.64 -4.50
N VAL A 21 -8.10 26.94 -4.22
CA VAL A 21 -9.14 27.00 -5.26
C VAL A 21 -8.81 28.08 -6.27
N VAL A 22 -8.52 29.30 -5.80
CA VAL A 22 -8.27 30.47 -6.66
C VAL A 22 -7.06 30.23 -7.56
N ILE A 23 -5.94 29.73 -7.01
CA ILE A 23 -4.73 29.41 -7.77
C ILE A 23 -5.04 28.36 -8.85
N ARG A 24 -5.77 27.29 -8.50
CA ARG A 24 -6.14 26.24 -9.45
C ARG A 24 -7.08 26.75 -10.54
N ARG A 25 -8.04 27.61 -10.21
CA ARG A 25 -8.94 28.24 -11.20
C ARG A 25 -8.14 29.08 -12.19
N ARG A 26 -7.23 29.94 -11.69
CA ARG A 26 -6.37 30.76 -12.55
C ARG A 26 -5.48 29.93 -13.47
N ARG A 27 -4.86 28.86 -12.95
CA ARG A 27 -3.99 27.97 -13.74
C ARG A 27 -4.76 27.21 -14.83
N ASN A 28 -5.99 26.81 -14.56
CA ASN A 28 -6.80 26.05 -15.50
C ASN A 28 -7.56 26.93 -16.50
N PHE A 29 -7.57 28.24 -16.29
CA PHE A 29 -8.24 29.17 -17.19
C PHE A 29 -7.40 29.36 -18.44
N ILE A 30 -8.01 29.16 -19.62
CA ILE A 30 -7.35 29.34 -20.90
C ILE A 30 -7.61 30.77 -21.35
N TRP A 31 -6.59 31.62 -21.28
CA TRP A 31 -6.66 33.04 -21.66
C TRP A 31 -6.51 33.23 -23.17
N ALA A 32 -5.54 32.53 -23.76
CA ALA A 32 -5.25 32.57 -25.19
C ALA A 32 -4.67 31.22 -25.63
N ILE A 33 -4.78 30.90 -26.92
CA ILE A 33 -4.18 29.71 -27.51
C ILE A 33 -3.55 30.06 -28.86
N LYS A 34 -2.43 29.45 -29.22
CA LYS A 34 -1.84 29.56 -30.55
C LYS A 34 -2.46 28.55 -31.50
N ASP A 35 -2.84 29.01 -32.68
CA ASP A 35 -3.22 28.15 -33.79
C ASP A 35 -2.00 27.53 -34.50
N ARG A 36 -2.24 26.85 -35.63
CA ARG A 36 -1.17 26.17 -36.39
C ARG A 36 -0.26 27.14 -37.14
N ASP A 37 -0.75 28.35 -37.43
CA ASP A 37 -0.01 29.41 -38.12
C ASP A 37 0.74 30.32 -37.13
N GLY A 38 0.64 30.02 -35.83
CA GLY A 38 1.30 30.75 -34.75
C GLY A 38 0.54 32.00 -34.28
N ARG A 39 -0.68 32.23 -34.78
CA ARG A 39 -1.55 33.35 -34.37
C ARG A 39 -2.20 33.04 -33.02
N TRP A 40 -2.25 34.05 -32.17
CA TRP A 40 -2.96 33.97 -30.89
C TRP A 40 -4.48 34.17 -31.09
N LEU A 41 -5.25 33.22 -30.56
CA LEU A 41 -6.69 33.30 -30.42
C LEU A 41 -7.01 33.67 -28.97
N GLU A 42 -7.64 34.83 -28.78
CA GLU A 42 -7.95 35.38 -27.45
C GLU A 42 -9.47 35.44 -27.21
N SER A 43 -10.26 35.46 -28.28
CA SER A 43 -11.71 35.49 -28.16
C SER A 43 -12.25 34.10 -27.79
N ARG A 44 -13.24 34.09 -26.89
CA ARG A 44 -13.86 32.85 -26.43
C ARG A 44 -14.45 32.00 -27.58
N PRO A 45 -15.18 32.55 -28.56
CA PRO A 45 -15.71 31.76 -29.67
C PRO A 45 -14.62 31.10 -30.52
N GLU A 46 -13.52 31.80 -30.80
CA GLU A 46 -12.39 31.24 -31.56
C GLU A 46 -11.72 30.08 -30.80
N ILE A 47 -11.51 30.25 -29.49
CA ILE A 47 -10.93 29.20 -28.63
C ILE A 47 -11.85 27.97 -28.58
N GLU A 48 -13.16 28.19 -28.42
CA GLU A 48 -14.17 27.11 -28.40
C GLU A 48 -14.18 26.32 -29.71
N GLU A 49 -14.17 27.02 -30.86
CA GLU A 49 -14.14 26.39 -32.18
C GLU A 49 -12.81 25.67 -32.44
N TYR A 50 -11.69 26.26 -32.04
CA TYR A 50 -10.36 25.66 -32.18
C TYR A 50 -10.27 24.31 -31.47
N PHE A 51 -10.68 24.22 -30.20
CA PHE A 51 -10.65 22.95 -29.48
C PHE A 51 -11.67 21.95 -30.04
N ARG A 52 -12.90 22.39 -30.34
CA ARG A 52 -13.95 21.54 -30.91
C ARG A 52 -13.50 20.94 -32.25
N GLY A 53 -12.95 21.75 -33.15
CA GLY A 53 -12.47 21.32 -34.45
C GLY A 53 -11.32 20.32 -34.34
N ASN A 54 -10.33 20.60 -33.48
CA ASN A 54 -9.21 19.68 -33.26
C ASN A 54 -9.65 18.34 -32.64
N PHE A 55 -10.56 18.34 -31.64
CA PHE A 55 -11.10 17.07 -31.11
C PHE A 55 -11.92 16.31 -32.14
N SER A 56 -12.78 17.01 -32.90
CA SER A 56 -13.58 16.40 -33.96
C SER A 56 -12.69 15.74 -35.02
N GLN A 57 -11.55 16.35 -35.36
CA GLN A 57 -10.55 15.76 -36.26
C GLN A 57 -9.85 14.54 -35.63
N VAL A 58 -9.44 14.64 -34.36
CA VAL A 58 -8.73 13.55 -33.66
C VAL A 58 -9.63 12.31 -33.54
N PHE A 59 -10.91 12.49 -33.22
CA PHE A 59 -11.87 11.41 -33.04
C PHE A 59 -12.51 10.91 -34.34
N ARG A 60 -12.13 11.45 -35.50
CA ARG A 60 -12.59 10.92 -36.80
C ARG A 60 -11.86 9.61 -37.09
N SER A 61 -12.62 8.54 -37.36
CA SER A 61 -12.05 7.23 -37.72
C SER A 61 -11.26 7.31 -39.02
N GLY A 62 -10.13 6.60 -39.06
CA GLY A 62 -9.39 6.31 -40.28
C GLY A 62 -9.92 5.10 -41.06
N ASN A 63 -10.91 4.37 -40.53
CA ASN A 63 -11.44 3.12 -41.07
C ASN A 63 -10.32 2.11 -41.42
N PRO A 64 -9.57 1.61 -40.42
CA PRO A 64 -8.46 0.69 -40.67
C PRO A 64 -8.96 -0.63 -41.28
N VAL A 65 -8.12 -1.21 -42.13
CA VAL A 65 -8.31 -2.56 -42.69
C VAL A 65 -7.40 -3.51 -41.93
N LEU A 66 -8.00 -4.57 -41.36
CA LEU A 66 -7.28 -5.63 -40.67
C LEU A 66 -7.04 -6.77 -41.67
N ASP A 67 -5.80 -7.26 -41.74
CA ASP A 67 -5.41 -8.34 -42.64
C ASP A 67 -5.44 -9.71 -41.95
N ALA A 68 -5.17 -10.79 -42.70
CA ALA A 68 -5.14 -12.14 -42.15
C ALA A 68 -4.08 -12.32 -41.05
N GLU A 69 -2.94 -11.64 -41.15
CA GLU A 69 -1.87 -11.74 -40.16
C GLU A 69 -2.33 -11.23 -38.78
N PHE A 70 -3.19 -10.21 -38.72
CA PHE A 70 -3.78 -9.76 -37.45
C PHE A 70 -4.55 -10.89 -36.75
N TYR A 71 -5.38 -11.63 -37.47
CA TYR A 71 -6.22 -12.69 -36.89
C TYR A 71 -5.42 -13.92 -36.46
N ASP A 72 -4.28 -14.19 -37.12
CA ASP A 72 -3.38 -15.28 -36.76
C ASP A 72 -2.43 -14.92 -35.59
N LEU A 73 -2.31 -13.64 -35.24
CA LEU A 73 -1.36 -13.16 -34.25
C LEU A 73 -1.78 -13.45 -32.79
N LEU A 74 -3.08 -13.35 -32.52
CA LEU A 74 -3.62 -13.43 -31.16
C LEU A 74 -4.18 -14.82 -30.87
N PRO A 75 -3.63 -15.54 -29.87
CA PRO A 75 -4.22 -16.81 -29.45
C PRO A 75 -5.55 -16.57 -28.72
N LYS A 76 -6.50 -17.50 -28.89
CA LYS A 76 -7.72 -17.56 -28.08
C LYS A 76 -7.36 -18.03 -26.67
N MET A 77 -7.32 -17.11 -25.71
CA MET A 77 -6.87 -17.37 -24.34
C MET A 77 -7.98 -17.25 -23.29
N VAL A 78 -9.13 -16.68 -23.64
CA VAL A 78 -10.31 -16.62 -22.76
C VAL A 78 -11.04 -17.96 -22.82
N SER A 79 -11.16 -18.64 -21.68
CA SER A 79 -11.84 -19.94 -21.60
C SER A 79 -13.37 -19.80 -21.57
N PRO A 80 -14.12 -20.89 -21.81
CA PRO A 80 -15.58 -20.89 -21.63
C PRO A 80 -16.01 -20.48 -20.21
N GLU A 81 -15.28 -20.90 -19.18
CA GLU A 81 -15.55 -20.56 -17.78
C GLU A 81 -15.28 -19.06 -17.53
N ASP A 82 -14.20 -18.52 -18.11
CA ASP A 82 -13.91 -17.09 -18.06
C ASP A 82 -15.08 -16.31 -18.70
N ASN A 83 -15.56 -16.72 -19.89
CA ASN A 83 -16.69 -16.10 -20.57
C ASN A 83 -18.00 -16.18 -19.77
N GLN A 84 -18.29 -17.32 -19.13
CA GLN A 84 -19.48 -17.47 -18.28
C GLN A 84 -19.46 -16.45 -17.12
N ALA A 85 -18.30 -16.26 -16.48
CA ALA A 85 -18.14 -15.27 -15.43
C ALA A 85 -18.29 -13.83 -15.96
N LEU A 86 -17.69 -13.52 -17.12
CA LEU A 86 -17.77 -12.20 -17.77
C LEU A 86 -19.21 -11.80 -18.12
N MET A 87 -20.05 -12.76 -18.56
CA MET A 87 -21.42 -12.53 -19.04
C MET A 87 -22.50 -12.59 -17.96
N SER A 88 -22.22 -13.20 -16.80
CA SER A 88 -23.18 -13.36 -15.70
C SER A 88 -23.93 -12.06 -15.35
N ILE A 89 -25.23 -12.11 -15.07
CA ILE A 89 -25.95 -10.90 -14.63
C ILE A 89 -25.44 -10.51 -13.22
N PRO A 90 -24.98 -9.26 -12.99
CA PRO A 90 -24.49 -8.85 -11.67
C PRO A 90 -25.56 -8.97 -10.59
N SER A 91 -25.16 -9.47 -9.41
CA SER A 91 -26.05 -9.51 -8.25
C SER A 91 -26.23 -8.11 -7.64
N PRO A 92 -27.34 -7.85 -6.90
CA PRO A 92 -27.52 -6.61 -6.15
C PRO A 92 -26.33 -6.27 -5.24
N GLU A 93 -25.71 -7.27 -4.62
CA GLU A 93 -24.55 -7.12 -3.75
C GLU A 93 -23.30 -6.74 -4.53
N GLU A 94 -23.07 -7.33 -5.71
CA GLU A 94 -21.97 -6.96 -6.61
C GLU A 94 -22.10 -5.49 -7.04
N ILE A 95 -23.31 -5.08 -7.43
CA ILE A 95 -23.61 -3.70 -7.85
C ILE A 95 -23.38 -2.74 -6.68
N LYS A 96 -23.95 -3.02 -5.50
CA LYS A 96 -23.77 -2.22 -4.29
C LYS A 96 -22.29 -2.09 -3.94
N LYS A 97 -21.53 -3.19 -3.98
CA LYS A 97 -20.09 -3.17 -3.74
C LYS A 97 -19.37 -2.20 -4.69
N VAL A 98 -19.69 -2.23 -5.98
CA VAL A 98 -19.11 -1.30 -6.97
C VAL A 98 -19.45 0.16 -6.66
N VAL A 99 -20.70 0.46 -6.28
CA VAL A 99 -21.08 1.82 -5.86
C VAL A 99 -20.23 2.29 -4.68
N TRP A 100 -19.96 1.41 -3.70
CA TRP A 100 -19.12 1.75 -2.55
C TRP A 100 -17.63 1.88 -2.90
N GLU A 101 -17.14 1.16 -3.90
CA GLU A 101 -15.77 1.31 -4.44
C GLU A 101 -15.58 2.63 -5.18
N LEU A 102 -16.64 3.19 -5.80
CA LEU A 102 -16.55 4.46 -6.52
C LEU A 102 -16.23 5.62 -5.56
N PRO A 103 -15.31 6.54 -5.90
CA PRO A 103 -15.00 7.66 -5.03
C PRO A 103 -16.19 8.62 -4.90
N PRO A 104 -16.61 8.99 -3.68
CA PRO A 104 -17.85 9.74 -3.46
C PRO A 104 -17.83 11.15 -4.08
N LEU A 105 -16.66 11.78 -4.16
CA LEU A 105 -16.52 13.22 -4.45
C LEU A 105 -15.74 13.51 -5.73
N LYS A 106 -15.73 12.55 -6.64
CA LYS A 106 -15.24 12.80 -8.00
C LYS A 106 -16.26 13.65 -8.74
N SER A 107 -15.76 14.55 -9.59
CA SER A 107 -16.59 15.37 -10.45
C SER A 107 -17.56 14.48 -11.25
N PRO A 108 -18.86 14.79 -11.23
CA PRO A 108 -19.86 14.06 -11.99
C PRO A 108 -19.74 14.34 -13.49
N GLY A 109 -20.51 13.60 -14.28
CA GLY A 109 -20.72 13.91 -15.69
C GLY A 109 -21.80 14.99 -15.89
N PRO A 110 -22.37 15.06 -17.10
CA PRO A 110 -23.45 15.99 -17.44
C PRO A 110 -24.69 15.94 -16.55
N ASP A 111 -24.99 14.79 -15.93
CA ASP A 111 -26.14 14.61 -15.03
C ASP A 111 -26.00 15.34 -13.67
N GLY A 112 -24.79 15.77 -13.33
CA GLY A 112 -24.51 16.45 -12.07
C GLY A 112 -24.51 15.57 -10.81
N PHE A 113 -24.76 14.26 -10.90
CA PHE A 113 -24.87 13.36 -9.75
C PHE A 113 -23.52 12.71 -9.39
N PRO A 114 -22.85 13.09 -8.29
CA PRO A 114 -21.58 12.49 -7.88
C PRO A 114 -21.79 11.14 -7.20
N GLY A 115 -20.74 10.34 -7.03
CA GLY A 115 -20.80 9.06 -6.30
C GLY A 115 -21.39 9.15 -4.89
N LYS A 116 -21.24 10.30 -4.23
CA LYS A 116 -21.83 10.59 -2.92
C LYS A 116 -23.36 10.56 -2.95
N PHE A 117 -23.97 11.10 -4.00
CA PHE A 117 -25.43 11.07 -4.15
C PHE A 117 -25.95 9.63 -4.09
N TYR A 118 -25.30 8.72 -4.82
CA TYR A 118 -25.69 7.31 -4.86
C TYR A 118 -25.50 6.58 -3.52
N LYS A 119 -24.48 6.96 -2.74
CA LYS A 119 -24.24 6.36 -1.42
C LYS A 119 -25.20 6.89 -0.36
N ASP A 120 -25.40 8.20 -0.34
CA ASP A 120 -26.20 8.85 0.69
C ASP A 120 -27.71 8.57 0.50
N ASN A 121 -28.15 8.29 -0.73
CA ASN A 121 -29.55 8.02 -1.07
C ASN A 121 -29.80 6.58 -1.54
N TRP A 122 -28.89 5.65 -1.22
CA TRP A 122 -28.97 4.27 -1.72
C TRP A 122 -30.29 3.59 -1.36
N ASP A 123 -30.79 3.79 -0.14
CA ASP A 123 -32.03 3.14 0.31
C ASP A 123 -33.25 3.57 -0.51
N THR A 124 -33.18 4.75 -1.15
CA THR A 124 -34.24 5.27 -2.03
C THR A 124 -34.05 4.81 -3.48
N ILE A 125 -32.84 4.83 -4.03
CA ILE A 125 -32.60 4.65 -5.48
C ILE A 125 -32.05 3.28 -5.87
N ASN A 126 -31.83 2.38 -4.91
CA ASN A 126 -31.14 1.11 -5.18
C ASN A 126 -31.87 0.27 -6.24
N SER A 127 -33.21 0.25 -6.21
CA SER A 127 -33.99 -0.63 -7.07
C SER A 127 -33.84 -0.24 -8.54
N GLU A 128 -33.87 1.06 -8.82
CA GLU A 128 -33.70 1.64 -10.15
C GLU A 128 -32.28 1.46 -10.66
N VAL A 129 -31.27 1.66 -9.79
CA VAL A 129 -29.87 1.46 -10.16
C VAL A 129 -29.58 -0.01 -10.45
N ILE A 130 -30.11 -0.93 -9.64
CA ILE A 130 -29.94 -2.38 -9.84
C ILE A 130 -30.60 -2.81 -11.15
N ASN A 131 -31.86 -2.44 -11.36
CA ASN A 131 -32.60 -2.78 -12.58
C ASN A 131 -31.89 -2.22 -13.82
N PHE A 132 -31.46 -0.95 -13.79
CA PHE A 132 -30.70 -0.31 -14.86
C PHE A 132 -29.44 -1.10 -15.24
N VAL A 133 -28.66 -1.53 -14.24
CA VAL A 133 -27.44 -2.29 -14.48
C VAL A 133 -27.75 -3.68 -15.02
N GLN A 134 -28.71 -4.39 -14.41
CA GLN A 134 -29.05 -5.76 -14.84
C GLN A 134 -29.65 -5.78 -16.25
N GLU A 135 -30.53 -4.83 -16.57
CA GLU A 135 -31.09 -4.66 -17.92
C GLU A 135 -29.99 -4.42 -18.96
N PHE A 136 -28.96 -3.62 -18.63
CA PHE A 136 -27.82 -3.44 -19.53
C PHE A 136 -27.06 -4.75 -19.76
N PHE A 137 -26.79 -5.56 -18.73
CA PHE A 137 -26.09 -6.83 -18.89
C PHE A 137 -26.91 -7.88 -19.66
N SER A 138 -28.25 -7.82 -19.60
CA SER A 138 -29.14 -8.69 -20.36
C SER A 138 -29.33 -8.23 -21.81
N SER A 139 -29.63 -6.94 -22.03
CA SER A 139 -30.01 -6.39 -23.35
C SER A 139 -28.83 -5.86 -24.16
N GLY A 140 -27.72 -5.53 -23.49
CA GLY A 140 -26.56 -4.85 -24.07
C GLY A 140 -26.77 -3.40 -24.44
N ARG A 141 -27.83 -2.75 -23.94
CA ARG A 141 -28.18 -1.36 -24.29
C ARG A 141 -28.64 -0.56 -23.07
N PHE A 142 -28.50 0.75 -23.18
CA PHE A 142 -29.13 1.73 -22.28
C PHE A 142 -29.40 3.04 -23.02
N VAL A 143 -30.17 3.94 -22.42
CA VAL A 143 -30.52 5.25 -23.00
C VAL A 143 -29.26 6.10 -23.25
N THR A 144 -29.05 6.53 -24.51
CA THR A 144 -27.78 7.16 -24.95
C THR A 144 -27.40 8.43 -24.19
N GLU A 145 -28.37 9.12 -23.60
CA GLU A 145 -28.23 10.28 -22.73
C GLU A 145 -27.31 10.00 -21.54
N ILE A 146 -27.35 8.78 -21.01
CA ILE A 146 -26.51 8.33 -19.91
C ILE A 146 -25.02 8.35 -20.31
N ASN A 147 -24.71 8.16 -21.60
CA ASN A 147 -23.34 8.17 -22.10
C ASN A 147 -22.81 9.55 -22.49
N ARG A 148 -23.60 10.64 -22.34
CA ARG A 148 -23.10 12.01 -22.57
C ARG A 148 -21.90 12.28 -21.67
N THR A 149 -20.85 12.88 -22.23
CA THR A 149 -19.57 13.05 -21.53
C THR A 149 -19.01 14.45 -21.78
N PHE A 150 -18.57 15.12 -20.71
CA PHE A 150 -17.83 16.38 -20.85
C PHE A 150 -16.32 16.11 -20.97
N ILE A 151 -15.65 16.80 -21.89
CA ILE A 151 -14.19 16.83 -21.97
C ILE A 151 -13.70 18.09 -21.27
N VAL A 152 -12.94 17.91 -20.18
CA VAL A 152 -12.28 19.01 -19.45
C VAL A 152 -10.80 19.01 -19.78
N LEU A 153 -10.23 20.20 -19.99
CA LEU A 153 -8.81 20.35 -20.29
C LEU A 153 -8.00 20.62 -19.03
N ILE A 154 -6.89 19.90 -18.88
CA ILE A 154 -5.90 20.16 -17.82
C ILE A 154 -4.55 20.48 -18.48
N PRO A 155 -3.91 21.62 -18.19
CA PRO A 155 -2.61 21.96 -18.76
C PRO A 155 -1.54 20.98 -18.27
N LYS A 156 -0.69 20.49 -19.19
CA LYS A 156 0.43 19.57 -18.91
C LYS A 156 1.62 20.31 -18.29
N ASN A 157 1.83 21.55 -18.69
CA ASN A 157 2.92 22.43 -18.26
C ASN A 157 2.35 23.80 -17.80
N ASP A 158 3.21 24.65 -17.22
CA ASP A 158 2.78 25.95 -16.69
C ASP A 158 2.59 27.00 -17.82
N SER A 159 3.11 26.74 -19.03
CA SER A 159 3.10 27.61 -20.20
C SER A 159 2.33 26.98 -21.38
N ALA A 160 1.19 26.36 -21.09
CA ALA A 160 0.39 25.68 -22.11
C ALA A 160 -0.16 26.69 -23.12
N SER A 161 0.17 26.52 -24.40
CA SER A 161 -0.17 27.48 -25.45
C SER A 161 -0.64 26.84 -26.76
N SER A 162 -0.63 25.50 -26.85
CA SER A 162 -1.11 24.75 -28.02
C SER A 162 -2.08 23.65 -27.60
N PHE A 163 -2.84 23.10 -28.56
CA PHE A 163 -3.74 21.96 -28.30
C PHE A 163 -3.03 20.79 -27.60
N GLU A 164 -1.78 20.51 -27.97
CA GLU A 164 -1.01 19.38 -27.45
C GLU A 164 -0.51 19.57 -26.01
N ASP A 165 -0.52 20.80 -25.50
CA ASP A 165 -0.17 21.12 -24.12
C ASP A 165 -1.30 20.80 -23.13
N TYR A 166 -2.49 20.44 -23.61
CA TYR A 166 -3.62 20.09 -22.76
C TYR A 166 -3.86 18.58 -22.73
N ARG A 167 -4.26 18.08 -21.56
CA ARG A 167 -4.72 16.71 -21.36
C ARG A 167 -6.26 16.70 -21.28
N PRO A 168 -6.95 16.00 -22.18
CA PRO A 168 -8.39 15.83 -22.10
C PRO A 168 -8.76 14.87 -20.97
N ILE A 169 -9.71 15.24 -20.10
CA ILE A 169 -10.30 14.34 -19.10
C ILE A 169 -11.78 14.22 -19.38
N SER A 170 -12.24 12.99 -19.56
CA SER A 170 -13.64 12.64 -19.75
C SER A 170 -14.37 12.57 -18.40
N LEU A 171 -15.39 13.40 -18.24
CA LEU A 171 -16.33 13.36 -17.12
C LEU A 171 -17.59 12.60 -17.54
N CYS A 172 -17.58 11.29 -17.33
CA CYS A 172 -18.75 10.44 -17.56
C CYS A 172 -19.71 10.49 -16.37
N ASN A 173 -21.01 10.29 -16.63
CA ASN A 173 -22.04 10.12 -15.61
C ASN A 173 -21.69 8.99 -14.64
N THR A 174 -22.08 9.15 -13.38
CA THR A 174 -21.72 8.17 -12.34
C THR A 174 -22.45 6.86 -12.52
N SER A 175 -23.71 6.87 -12.97
CA SER A 175 -24.49 5.68 -13.32
C SER A 175 -23.77 4.82 -14.37
N TYR A 176 -23.28 5.43 -15.45
CA TYR A 176 -22.44 4.75 -16.45
C TYR A 176 -21.16 4.17 -15.84
N LYS A 177 -20.49 4.92 -14.93
CA LYS A 177 -19.26 4.43 -14.27
C LYS A 177 -19.49 3.19 -13.41
N ILE A 178 -20.72 2.93 -12.94
CA ILE A 178 -21.05 1.68 -12.25
C ILE A 178 -20.90 0.51 -13.23
N ILE A 179 -21.53 0.61 -14.41
CA ILE A 179 -21.42 -0.37 -15.49
C ILE A 179 -19.96 -0.56 -15.93
N SER A 180 -19.26 0.52 -16.26
CA SER A 180 -17.90 0.41 -16.78
C SER A 180 -16.92 -0.14 -15.73
N LYS A 181 -17.16 0.15 -14.45
CA LYS A 181 -16.40 -0.42 -13.33
C LYS A 181 -16.70 -1.91 -13.12
N LEU A 182 -17.94 -2.37 -13.30
CA LEU A 182 -18.30 -3.79 -13.27
C LEU A 182 -17.56 -4.55 -14.38
N LEU A 183 -17.65 -4.08 -15.64
CA LEU A 183 -16.93 -4.68 -16.77
C LEU A 183 -15.41 -4.72 -16.51
N ALA A 184 -14.84 -3.63 -16.02
CA ALA A 184 -13.42 -3.57 -15.66
C ALA A 184 -13.04 -4.56 -14.55
N ASN A 185 -13.87 -4.70 -13.51
CA ASN A 185 -13.66 -5.64 -12.41
C ASN A 185 -13.71 -7.10 -12.89
N ARG A 186 -14.46 -7.40 -13.95
CA ARG A 186 -14.58 -8.73 -14.56
C ARG A 186 -13.43 -9.07 -15.52
N ILE A 187 -12.88 -8.08 -16.24
CA ILE A 187 -11.67 -8.28 -17.09
C ILE A 187 -10.42 -8.46 -16.23
N ARG A 188 -10.32 -7.75 -15.10
CA ARG A 188 -9.10 -7.66 -14.30
C ARG A 188 -8.47 -9.02 -13.88
N PRO A 189 -9.22 -10.06 -13.47
CA PRO A 189 -8.66 -11.34 -13.06
C PRO A 189 -8.00 -12.13 -14.18
N ILE A 190 -8.46 -11.97 -15.43
CA ILE A 190 -7.95 -12.74 -16.58
C ILE A 190 -6.77 -12.07 -17.29
N LEU A 191 -6.47 -10.79 -16.99
CA LEU A 191 -5.41 -10.02 -17.66
C LEU A 191 -4.01 -10.64 -17.57
N SER A 192 -3.69 -11.34 -16.47
CA SER A 192 -2.37 -11.98 -16.34
C SER A 192 -2.17 -13.10 -17.35
N LYS A 193 -3.25 -13.71 -17.86
CA LYS A 193 -3.23 -14.70 -18.93
C LYS A 193 -3.03 -14.03 -20.29
N LEU A 194 -3.72 -12.92 -20.53
CA LEU A 194 -3.78 -12.27 -21.85
C LEU A 194 -2.54 -11.41 -22.17
N ILE A 195 -1.99 -10.73 -21.16
CA ILE A 195 -0.96 -9.70 -21.34
C ILE A 195 0.44 -10.26 -21.11
N SER A 196 1.31 -10.08 -22.09
CA SER A 196 2.72 -10.50 -22.05
C SER A 196 3.47 -9.91 -20.84
N PRO A 197 4.50 -10.58 -20.30
CA PRO A 197 5.23 -10.11 -19.12
C PRO A 197 5.95 -8.76 -19.33
N ASN A 198 6.14 -8.34 -20.57
CA ASN A 198 6.77 -7.09 -20.96
C ASN A 198 5.90 -5.84 -20.72
N GLN A 199 4.60 -6.00 -20.45
CA GLN A 199 3.67 -4.92 -20.11
C GLN A 199 3.35 -4.94 -18.61
N SER A 200 3.85 -3.97 -17.84
CA SER A 200 3.67 -3.95 -16.38
C SER A 200 2.52 -3.06 -15.90
N ALA A 201 1.85 -2.32 -16.78
CA ALA A 201 0.76 -1.42 -16.37
C ALA A 201 -0.58 -2.16 -16.18
N PHE A 202 -1.34 -1.75 -15.16
CA PHE A 202 -2.71 -2.18 -14.85
C PHE A 202 -2.95 -3.69 -14.60
N VAL A 203 -1.94 -4.55 -14.75
CA VAL A 203 -2.01 -5.98 -14.41
C VAL A 203 -1.76 -6.18 -12.91
N LYS A 204 -2.62 -6.94 -12.23
CA LYS A 204 -2.49 -7.23 -10.79
C LYS A 204 -1.18 -7.98 -10.54
N GLY A 205 -0.42 -7.55 -9.54
CA GLY A 205 0.85 -8.18 -9.15
C GLY A 205 2.09 -7.58 -9.82
N ARG A 206 1.95 -6.88 -10.95
CA ARG A 206 3.06 -6.20 -11.64
C ARG A 206 3.26 -4.79 -11.09
N TRP A 207 4.52 -4.37 -10.99
CA TRP A 207 4.87 -3.07 -10.41
C TRP A 207 5.73 -2.22 -11.36
N ILE A 208 5.43 -0.92 -11.43
CA ILE A 208 6.13 0.07 -12.28
C ILE A 208 7.67 0.12 -12.09
N ALA A 209 8.16 -0.23 -10.89
CA ALA A 209 9.61 -0.23 -10.62
C ALA A 209 10.35 -1.32 -11.42
N GLU A 210 9.68 -2.42 -11.76
CA GLU A 210 10.26 -3.55 -12.51
C GLU A 210 10.79 -3.10 -13.86
N ASN A 211 10.02 -2.31 -14.60
CA ASN A 211 10.44 -1.74 -15.89
C ASN A 211 11.60 -0.76 -15.74
N SER A 212 11.62 0.05 -14.67
CA SER A 212 12.75 0.95 -14.40
C SER A 212 14.04 0.17 -14.10
N ILE A 213 13.94 -0.94 -13.36
CA ILE A 213 15.06 -1.84 -13.07
C ILE A 213 15.57 -2.47 -14.37
N MET A 214 14.68 -3.07 -15.16
CA MET A 214 15.03 -3.72 -16.44
C MET A 214 15.67 -2.75 -17.43
N ALA A 215 15.07 -1.58 -17.63
CA ALA A 215 15.62 -0.55 -18.50
C ALA A 215 17.03 -0.14 -18.06
N ASN A 216 17.25 0.12 -16.76
CA ASN A 216 18.58 0.48 -16.26
C ASN A 216 19.61 -0.64 -16.43
N GLU A 217 19.23 -1.91 -16.24
CA GLU A 217 20.12 -3.05 -16.44
C GLU A 217 20.51 -3.25 -17.91
N ILE A 218 19.56 -3.07 -18.83
CA ILE A 218 19.75 -3.14 -20.27
C ILE A 218 20.67 -2.00 -20.73
N ILE A 219 20.41 -0.75 -20.32
CA ILE A 219 21.27 0.40 -20.65
C ILE A 219 22.68 0.21 -20.07
N ASN A 220 22.81 -0.25 -18.83
CA ASN A 220 24.12 -0.57 -18.25
C ASN A 220 24.86 -1.65 -19.05
N PHE A 221 24.15 -2.67 -19.53
CA PHE A 221 24.72 -3.69 -20.40
C PHE A 221 25.17 -3.11 -21.74
N MET A 222 24.34 -2.31 -22.41
CA MET A 222 24.65 -1.68 -23.69
C MET A 222 25.90 -0.78 -23.61
N ARG A 223 26.07 -0.04 -22.52
CA ARG A 223 27.25 0.81 -22.29
C ARG A 223 28.54 0.05 -22.02
N HIS A 224 28.45 -1.18 -21.53
CA HIS A 224 29.63 -2.00 -21.27
C HIS A 224 29.84 -3.10 -22.32
N LYS A 225 29.03 -3.09 -23.39
CA LYS A 225 29.12 -4.06 -24.48
C LYS A 225 30.41 -3.83 -25.26
N LYS A 226 31.11 -4.94 -25.54
CA LYS A 226 32.28 -5.00 -26.41
C LYS A 226 32.02 -5.98 -27.56
N GLY A 227 32.79 -5.86 -28.64
CA GLY A 227 32.72 -6.72 -29.82
C GLY A 227 31.96 -6.09 -30.98
N LYS A 228 31.77 -6.86 -32.06
CA LYS A 228 31.20 -6.36 -33.33
C LYS A 228 29.68 -6.14 -33.29
N GLN A 229 28.95 -6.85 -32.43
CA GLN A 229 27.49 -6.76 -32.35
C GLN A 229 27.05 -5.67 -31.36
N GLY A 230 26.47 -4.60 -31.88
CA GLY A 230 25.84 -3.54 -31.10
C GLY A 230 24.32 -3.70 -30.95
N PHE A 231 23.72 -2.87 -30.11
CA PHE A 231 22.27 -2.84 -29.86
C PHE A 231 21.77 -1.40 -29.89
N ILE A 232 20.49 -1.25 -30.21
CA ILE A 232 19.75 0.00 -30.23
C ILE A 232 18.54 -0.10 -29.30
N GLY A 233 18.29 0.97 -28.55
CA GLY A 233 17.11 1.15 -27.71
C GLY A 233 16.32 2.36 -28.20
N VAL A 234 15.03 2.19 -28.47
CA VAL A 234 14.15 3.24 -28.96
C VAL A 234 13.07 3.51 -27.92
N LYS A 235 13.05 4.72 -27.38
CA LYS A 235 11.95 5.21 -26.53
C LYS A 235 10.89 5.84 -27.45
N CYS A 236 9.72 5.22 -27.51
CA CYS A 236 8.60 5.68 -28.33
C CYS A 236 7.59 6.46 -27.49
N ASP A 237 7.14 7.61 -28.00
CA ASP A 237 6.03 8.38 -27.44
C ASP A 237 4.80 8.24 -28.34
N MET A 238 3.68 7.75 -27.81
CA MET A 238 2.43 7.60 -28.56
C MET A 238 1.61 8.90 -28.52
N SER A 239 1.28 9.44 -29.69
CA SER A 239 0.54 10.70 -29.80
C SER A 239 -0.96 10.49 -29.54
N LYS A 240 -1.45 11.01 -28.41
CA LYS A 240 -2.87 10.93 -27.99
C LYS A 240 -3.38 9.49 -27.95
N ALA A 241 -2.68 8.65 -27.19
CA ALA A 241 -2.87 7.20 -27.18
C ALA A 241 -4.32 6.74 -26.96
N TYR A 242 -5.08 7.41 -26.09
CA TYR A 242 -6.49 7.05 -25.84
C TYR A 242 -7.41 7.55 -26.95
N ASP A 243 -7.17 8.76 -27.48
CA ASP A 243 -8.10 9.44 -28.39
C ASP A 243 -8.04 8.89 -29.83
N ARG A 244 -6.94 8.20 -30.20
CA ARG A 244 -6.70 7.68 -31.55
C ARG A 244 -7.10 6.23 -31.79
N LEU A 245 -7.43 5.49 -30.75
CA LEU A 245 -7.63 4.04 -30.84
C LEU A 245 -8.91 3.70 -31.64
N GLU A 246 -8.77 2.95 -32.73
CA GLU A 246 -9.89 2.62 -33.62
C GLU A 246 -10.85 1.59 -33.00
N TRP A 247 -12.16 1.84 -33.09
CA TRP A 247 -13.17 0.96 -32.50
C TRP A 247 -13.24 -0.42 -33.15
N ARG A 248 -13.14 -0.47 -34.49
CA ARG A 248 -13.04 -1.74 -35.23
C ARG A 248 -11.87 -2.61 -34.78
N PHE A 249 -10.74 -1.96 -34.45
CA PHE A 249 -9.58 -2.66 -33.93
C PHE A 249 -9.82 -3.20 -32.52
N ILE A 250 -10.46 -2.43 -31.64
CA ILE A 250 -10.83 -2.88 -30.28
C ILE A 250 -11.74 -4.12 -30.36
N GLU A 251 -12.80 -4.06 -31.18
CA GLU A 251 -13.73 -5.17 -31.37
C GLU A 251 -13.00 -6.43 -31.84
N ALA A 252 -12.16 -6.30 -32.87
CA ALA A 252 -11.39 -7.41 -33.43
C ALA A 252 -10.40 -8.01 -32.42
N VAL A 253 -9.73 -7.19 -31.60
CA VAL A 253 -8.81 -7.67 -30.55
C VAL A 253 -9.57 -8.49 -29.50
N LEU A 254 -10.76 -8.04 -29.07
CA LEU A 254 -11.55 -8.79 -28.09
C LEU A 254 -12.02 -10.13 -28.68
N LEU A 255 -12.55 -10.13 -29.90
CA LEU A 255 -12.97 -11.38 -30.56
C LEU A 255 -11.80 -12.35 -30.76
N ALA A 256 -10.63 -11.85 -31.19
CA ALA A 256 -9.45 -12.68 -31.42
C ALA A 256 -8.91 -13.32 -30.13
N ASN A 257 -9.01 -12.65 -28.99
CA ASN A 257 -8.64 -13.22 -27.68
C ASN A 257 -9.64 -14.28 -27.16
N GLY A 258 -10.80 -14.46 -27.82
CA GLY A 258 -11.81 -15.44 -27.45
C GLY A 258 -12.92 -14.91 -26.54
N PHE A 259 -13.09 -13.60 -26.42
CA PHE A 259 -14.22 -13.02 -25.69
C PHE A 259 -15.55 -13.33 -26.43
N ASP A 260 -16.57 -13.69 -25.66
CA ASP A 260 -17.91 -13.94 -26.22
C ASP A 260 -18.50 -12.69 -26.88
N ASN A 261 -19.24 -12.88 -27.98
CA ASN A 261 -19.85 -11.81 -28.75
C ASN A 261 -20.79 -10.93 -27.92
N HIS A 262 -21.51 -11.49 -26.95
CA HIS A 262 -22.35 -10.72 -26.04
C HIS A 262 -21.53 -9.76 -25.19
N PHE A 263 -20.44 -10.24 -24.59
CA PHE A 263 -19.55 -9.39 -23.80
C PHE A 263 -18.91 -8.28 -24.65
N VAL A 264 -18.49 -8.62 -25.89
CA VAL A 264 -17.97 -7.64 -26.85
C VAL A 264 -19.02 -6.56 -27.12
N LYS A 265 -20.29 -6.93 -27.37
CA LYS A 265 -21.38 -5.96 -27.55
C LYS A 265 -21.55 -5.03 -26.34
N LEU A 266 -21.45 -5.53 -25.11
CA LEU A 266 -21.50 -4.68 -23.89
C LEU A 266 -20.39 -3.61 -23.92
N VAL A 267 -19.16 -4.02 -24.22
CA VAL A 267 -18.00 -3.12 -24.28
C VAL A 267 -18.13 -2.13 -25.43
N MET A 268 -18.50 -2.60 -26.62
CA MET A 268 -18.66 -1.75 -27.80
C MET A 268 -19.77 -0.72 -27.61
N PHE A 269 -20.92 -1.11 -27.07
CA PHE A 269 -22.00 -0.16 -26.76
C PHE A 269 -21.55 0.95 -25.80
N CYS A 270 -20.69 0.61 -24.82
CA CYS A 270 -20.13 1.60 -23.90
C CYS A 270 -19.26 2.64 -24.62
N ILE A 271 -18.46 2.26 -25.61
CA ILE A 271 -17.52 3.18 -26.27
C ILE A 271 -18.13 3.89 -27.49
N GLU A 272 -19.08 3.26 -28.20
CA GLU A 272 -19.66 3.78 -29.45
C GLU A 272 -20.81 4.76 -29.23
N SER A 273 -21.63 4.56 -28.19
CA SER A 273 -22.84 5.39 -27.95
C SER A 273 -22.55 6.78 -27.36
N VAL A 274 -21.28 7.16 -27.23
CA VAL A 274 -20.85 8.39 -26.55
C VAL A 274 -21.11 9.65 -27.39
N LYS A 275 -21.48 10.74 -26.71
CA LYS A 275 -21.56 12.10 -27.27
C LYS A 275 -20.73 13.04 -26.41
N PHE A 276 -19.87 13.84 -27.03
CA PHE A 276 -18.93 14.73 -26.33
C PHE A 276 -19.33 16.20 -26.45
N GLN A 277 -19.08 16.95 -25.36
CA GLN A 277 -19.01 18.41 -25.34
C GLN A 277 -17.74 18.83 -24.60
N VAL A 278 -17.05 19.86 -25.05
CA VAL A 278 -15.86 20.39 -24.37
C VAL A 278 -16.32 21.44 -23.35
N LEU A 279 -15.84 21.33 -22.11
CA LEU A 279 -16.09 22.31 -21.05
C LEU A 279 -14.90 23.25 -20.92
N LEU A 280 -15.03 24.45 -21.50
CA LEU A 280 -13.99 25.48 -21.58
C LEU A 280 -14.35 26.67 -20.71
N ASN A 281 -13.50 26.99 -19.72
CA ASN A 281 -13.67 28.13 -18.83
C ASN A 281 -15.08 28.23 -18.17
N GLY A 282 -15.76 27.09 -17.99
CA GLY A 282 -17.12 27.00 -17.44
C GLY A 282 -18.25 27.00 -18.47
N GLY A 283 -17.94 27.20 -19.76
CA GLY A 283 -18.88 27.12 -20.88
C GLY A 283 -18.79 25.80 -21.65
N LEU A 284 -19.92 25.36 -22.21
CA LEU A 284 -20.00 24.15 -23.03
C LEU A 284 -19.95 24.51 -24.52
N THR A 285 -19.16 23.74 -25.28
CA THR A 285 -19.20 23.80 -26.76
C THR A 285 -20.42 23.06 -27.32
N LYS A 286 -20.63 23.21 -28.63
CA LYS A 286 -21.53 22.34 -29.40
C LYS A 286 -21.11 20.86 -29.27
N THR A 287 -22.10 19.99 -29.26
CA THR A 287 -21.93 18.53 -29.20
C THR A 287 -21.31 17.99 -30.49
N PHE A 288 -20.47 16.97 -30.37
CA PHE A 288 -19.98 16.19 -31.50
C PHE A 288 -19.92 14.69 -31.15
N THR A 289 -19.95 13.85 -32.17
CA THR A 289 -19.92 12.38 -32.04
C THR A 289 -18.56 11.87 -32.54
N PRO A 290 -17.84 11.08 -31.75
CA PRO A 290 -16.60 10.45 -32.19
C PRO A 290 -16.86 9.25 -33.10
N GLY A 291 -15.87 8.86 -33.90
CA GLY A 291 -15.84 7.59 -34.62
C GLY A 291 -14.69 6.66 -34.18
N ARG A 292 -13.86 7.11 -33.23
CA ARG A 292 -12.79 6.34 -32.59
C ARG A 292 -12.47 6.91 -31.21
N GLY A 293 -11.56 6.25 -30.50
CA GLY A 293 -11.00 6.70 -29.24
C GLY A 293 -11.75 6.17 -28.02
N ILE A 294 -11.07 6.15 -26.89
CA ILE A 294 -11.59 5.70 -25.59
C ILE A 294 -11.42 6.81 -24.54
N ARG A 295 -12.23 6.77 -23.47
CA ARG A 295 -12.38 7.90 -22.55
C ARG A 295 -11.29 7.96 -21.48
N GLN A 296 -10.51 9.05 -21.48
CA GLN A 296 -9.53 9.31 -20.43
C GLN A 296 -10.21 9.69 -19.10
N GLY A 297 -10.34 8.72 -18.18
CA GLY A 297 -11.01 8.89 -16.89
C GLY A 297 -12.13 7.89 -16.62
N ASP A 298 -12.46 7.06 -17.61
CA ASP A 298 -13.36 5.93 -17.49
C ASP A 298 -12.64 4.68 -16.91
N PRO A 299 -13.20 3.97 -15.92
CA PRO A 299 -12.62 2.75 -15.35
C PRO A 299 -12.28 1.63 -16.34
N LEU A 300 -13.03 1.47 -17.43
CA LEU A 300 -12.85 0.39 -18.41
C LEU A 300 -11.69 0.67 -19.38
N SER A 301 -11.57 1.93 -19.80
CA SER A 301 -10.64 2.38 -20.85
C SER A 301 -9.17 1.92 -20.68
N PRO A 302 -8.53 1.98 -19.49
CA PRO A 302 -7.14 1.51 -19.33
C PRO A 302 -6.93 0.03 -19.66
N TYR A 303 -7.92 -0.81 -19.40
CA TYR A 303 -7.85 -2.25 -19.63
C TYR A 303 -7.99 -2.59 -21.12
N ILE A 304 -8.90 -1.91 -21.81
CA ILE A 304 -9.04 -2.00 -23.26
C ILE A 304 -7.76 -1.54 -23.95
N TYR A 305 -7.16 -0.45 -23.47
CA TYR A 305 -5.92 0.07 -24.02
C TYR A 305 -4.78 -0.96 -23.95
N ILE A 306 -4.57 -1.61 -22.79
CA ILE A 306 -3.47 -2.59 -22.66
C ILE A 306 -3.72 -3.85 -23.50
N LEU A 307 -4.97 -4.30 -23.63
CA LEU A 307 -5.34 -5.41 -24.51
C LEU A 307 -5.03 -5.08 -25.98
N CYS A 308 -5.29 -3.84 -26.39
CA CYS A 308 -4.94 -3.36 -27.72
C CYS A 308 -3.42 -3.23 -27.91
N SER A 309 -2.69 -2.73 -26.91
CA SER A 309 -1.22 -2.60 -26.95
C SER A 309 -0.52 -3.95 -27.01
N GLU A 310 -1.15 -5.02 -26.51
CA GLU A 310 -0.63 -6.38 -26.57
C GLU A 310 -0.38 -6.84 -28.01
N VAL A 311 -1.13 -6.33 -29.00
CA VAL A 311 -0.91 -6.63 -30.42
C VAL A 311 0.50 -6.25 -30.85
N LEU A 312 1.02 -5.09 -30.42
CA LEU A 312 2.40 -4.68 -30.71
C LEU A 312 3.41 -5.62 -30.03
N SER A 313 3.16 -6.00 -28.76
CA SER A 313 3.99 -6.98 -28.06
C SER A 313 4.07 -8.31 -28.82
N ARG A 314 2.92 -8.83 -29.27
CA ARG A 314 2.85 -10.10 -30.01
C ARG A 314 3.53 -10.02 -31.37
N LEU A 315 3.41 -8.91 -32.10
CA LEU A 315 4.15 -8.70 -33.35
C LEU A 315 5.67 -8.80 -33.13
N LEU A 316 6.18 -8.11 -32.10
CA LEU A 316 7.61 -8.11 -31.79
C LEU A 316 8.10 -9.50 -31.36
N LEU A 317 7.33 -10.19 -30.53
CA LEU A 317 7.66 -11.54 -30.08
C LEU A 317 7.62 -12.55 -31.24
N LYS A 318 6.65 -12.42 -32.16
CA LYS A 318 6.58 -13.26 -33.37
C LYS A 318 7.83 -13.10 -34.22
N LYS A 319 8.24 -11.85 -34.53
CA LYS A 319 9.47 -11.58 -35.29
C LYS A 319 10.74 -12.02 -34.56
N GLU A 320 10.73 -12.02 -33.23
CA GLU A 320 11.83 -12.57 -32.44
C GLU A 320 11.93 -14.09 -32.52
N VAL A 321 10.80 -14.80 -32.44
CA VAL A 321 10.75 -16.27 -32.61
C VAL A 321 11.18 -16.69 -34.02
N GLU A 322 10.79 -15.93 -35.04
CA GLU A 322 11.22 -16.13 -36.44
C GLU A 322 12.71 -15.81 -36.67
N GLY A 323 13.39 -15.16 -35.71
CA GLY A 323 14.79 -14.74 -35.84
C GLY A 323 15.02 -13.46 -36.67
N HIS A 324 13.95 -12.80 -37.11
CA HIS A 324 14.00 -11.52 -37.83
C HIS A 324 14.31 -10.33 -36.91
N LEU A 325 14.00 -10.45 -35.62
CA LEU A 325 14.30 -9.45 -34.59
C LEU A 325 15.14 -10.11 -33.48
N ILE A 326 16.15 -9.41 -32.95
CA ILE A 326 16.98 -9.93 -31.85
C ILE A 326 16.92 -8.99 -30.66
N GLY A 327 16.24 -9.40 -29.61
CA GLY A 327 16.18 -8.68 -28.35
C GLY A 327 17.52 -8.62 -27.61
N VAL A 328 17.59 -7.78 -26.57
CA VAL A 328 18.78 -7.65 -25.74
C VAL A 328 18.77 -8.74 -24.67
N LYS A 329 19.84 -9.55 -24.63
CA LYS A 329 20.14 -10.49 -23.54
C LYS A 329 21.27 -9.94 -22.67
N THR A 330 20.99 -9.64 -21.41
CA THR A 330 22.01 -9.11 -20.48
C THR A 330 23.00 -10.17 -19.99
N SER A 331 22.70 -11.45 -20.22
CA SER A 331 23.59 -12.60 -19.98
C SER A 331 23.28 -13.74 -20.97
N ARG A 332 24.17 -14.73 -21.09
CA ARG A 332 24.03 -15.83 -22.07
C ARG A 332 22.77 -16.67 -21.88
N THR A 333 22.41 -16.94 -20.63
CA THR A 333 21.23 -17.74 -20.23
C THR A 333 20.03 -16.87 -19.86
N GLY A 334 20.14 -15.54 -20.00
CA GLY A 334 19.10 -14.60 -19.63
C GLY A 334 17.96 -14.53 -20.64
N PRO A 335 16.79 -14.01 -20.22
CA PRO A 335 15.68 -13.74 -21.13
C PRO A 335 16.11 -12.71 -22.18
N SER A 336 15.60 -12.88 -23.39
CA SER A 336 15.70 -11.89 -24.46
C SER A 336 14.63 -10.83 -24.26
N ILE A 337 14.99 -9.55 -24.30
CA ILE A 337 14.06 -8.44 -24.10
C ILE A 337 14.03 -7.59 -25.37
N THR A 338 12.91 -7.63 -26.09
CA THR A 338 12.64 -6.79 -27.28
C THR A 338 11.91 -5.51 -26.95
N HIS A 339 11.15 -5.50 -25.86
CA HIS A 339 10.39 -4.31 -25.47
C HIS A 339 10.04 -4.29 -23.98
N LEU A 340 9.81 -3.09 -23.45
CA LEU A 340 9.29 -2.81 -22.12
C LEU A 340 8.17 -1.77 -22.26
N MET A 341 6.97 -2.11 -21.79
CA MET A 341 5.79 -1.27 -21.89
C MET A 341 5.21 -0.96 -20.51
N TYR A 342 4.79 0.29 -20.32
CA TYR A 342 3.98 0.71 -19.20
C TYR A 342 2.85 1.61 -19.73
N ALA A 343 1.72 0.98 -20.07
CA ALA A 343 0.65 1.62 -20.82
C ALA A 343 1.20 2.17 -22.15
N ASP A 344 1.17 3.48 -22.37
CA ASP A 344 1.65 4.17 -23.58
C ASP A 344 3.18 4.37 -23.60
N ASP A 345 3.83 4.43 -22.44
CA ASP A 345 5.29 4.54 -22.36
C ASP A 345 5.96 3.24 -22.83
N THR A 346 6.64 3.29 -23.98
CA THR A 346 7.23 2.11 -24.63
C THR A 346 8.74 2.29 -24.88
N MET A 347 9.55 1.32 -24.46
CA MET A 347 10.93 1.16 -24.93
C MET A 347 11.05 -0.10 -25.77
N LEU A 348 11.64 0.01 -26.95
CA LEU A 348 11.92 -1.09 -27.87
C LEU A 348 13.43 -1.32 -27.93
N PHE A 349 13.85 -2.57 -28.10
CA PHE A 349 15.25 -2.98 -28.12
C PHE A 349 15.47 -3.98 -29.25
N THR A 350 16.51 -3.76 -30.04
CA THR A 350 16.92 -4.70 -31.09
C THR A 350 18.41 -4.58 -31.37
N ARG A 351 18.95 -5.46 -32.22
CA ARG A 351 20.33 -5.38 -32.70
C ARG A 351 20.53 -4.11 -33.54
N ALA A 352 21.68 -3.48 -33.42
CA ALA A 352 22.01 -2.26 -34.16
C ALA A 352 22.50 -2.61 -35.57
N ASP A 353 21.56 -2.88 -36.47
CA ASP A 353 21.77 -3.08 -37.90
C ASP A 353 20.52 -2.65 -38.69
N ALA A 354 20.69 -2.30 -39.95
CA ALA A 354 19.61 -1.77 -40.79
C ALA A 354 18.43 -2.75 -40.91
N ILE A 355 18.70 -4.06 -41.06
CA ILE A 355 17.65 -5.08 -41.22
C ILE A 355 16.77 -5.11 -39.97
N SER A 356 17.37 -5.22 -38.78
CA SER A 356 16.65 -5.27 -37.51
C SER A 356 15.83 -3.99 -37.25
N VAL A 357 16.34 -2.83 -37.66
CA VAL A 357 15.64 -1.54 -37.52
C VAL A 357 14.48 -1.43 -38.50
N LEU A 358 14.64 -1.90 -39.74
CA LEU A 358 13.56 -1.95 -40.73
C LEU A 358 12.42 -2.87 -40.28
N VAL A 359 12.74 -4.05 -39.73
CA VAL A 359 11.72 -4.96 -39.15
C VAL A 359 10.99 -4.30 -37.98
N LEU A 360 11.71 -3.53 -37.14
CA LEU A 360 11.09 -2.78 -36.05
C LEU A 360 10.13 -1.70 -36.56
N GLN A 361 10.52 -0.97 -37.61
CA GLN A 361 9.68 0.03 -38.28
C GLN A 361 8.47 -0.60 -38.96
N GLU A 362 8.62 -1.77 -39.57
CA GLU A 362 7.53 -2.55 -40.15
C GLU A 362 6.50 -2.92 -39.07
N CYS A 363 6.95 -3.51 -37.96
CA CYS A 363 6.07 -3.87 -36.84
C CYS A 363 5.30 -2.68 -36.28
N THR A 364 6.00 -1.57 -36.04
CA THR A 364 5.38 -0.36 -35.48
C THR A 364 4.44 0.32 -36.47
N SER A 365 4.79 0.38 -37.75
CA SER A 365 3.94 0.92 -38.82
C SER A 365 2.69 0.08 -39.01
N LYS A 366 2.83 -1.25 -39.00
CA LYS A 366 1.73 -2.19 -39.12
C LYS A 366 0.76 -2.05 -37.95
N TYR A 367 1.26 -2.04 -36.72
CA TYR A 367 0.45 -1.77 -35.53
C TYR A 367 -0.26 -0.42 -35.62
N CYS A 368 0.41 0.66 -36.05
CA CYS A 368 -0.20 1.97 -36.23
C CYS A 368 -1.32 1.95 -37.29
N SER A 369 -1.13 1.21 -38.38
CA SER A 369 -2.12 1.07 -39.46
C SER A 369 -3.40 0.38 -39.00
N TRP A 370 -3.30 -0.67 -38.17
CA TRP A 370 -4.45 -1.39 -37.62
C TRP A 370 -5.15 -0.62 -36.50
N SER A 371 -4.36 -0.08 -35.56
CA SER A 371 -4.89 0.50 -34.32
C SER A 371 -5.30 1.97 -34.43
N GLY A 372 -4.85 2.67 -35.48
CA GLY A 372 -4.95 4.13 -35.62
C GLY A 372 -3.97 4.92 -34.75
N GLN A 373 -3.11 4.25 -33.98
CA GLN A 373 -2.06 4.90 -33.19
C GLN A 373 -1.05 5.62 -34.08
N LYS A 374 -0.32 6.57 -33.49
CA LYS A 374 0.72 7.32 -34.19
C LYS A 374 1.89 7.60 -33.25
N ILE A 375 3.11 7.24 -33.67
CA ILE A 375 4.34 7.58 -32.96
C ILE A 375 4.65 9.07 -33.15
N ASN A 376 5.06 9.73 -32.08
CA ASN A 376 5.46 11.12 -32.06
C ASN A 376 6.99 11.24 -32.26
N ALA A 377 7.44 11.39 -33.50
CA ALA A 377 8.87 11.49 -33.82
C ALA A 377 9.60 12.57 -33.02
N ALA A 378 8.97 13.73 -32.80
CA ALA A 378 9.57 14.84 -32.05
C ALA A 378 9.82 14.53 -30.56
N LYS A 379 9.15 13.53 -29.99
CA LYS A 379 9.31 13.10 -28.59
C LYS A 379 9.94 11.71 -28.44
N SER A 380 9.99 10.93 -29.51
CA SER A 380 10.71 9.67 -29.55
C SER A 380 12.21 9.92 -29.58
N ARG A 381 12.98 9.04 -28.92
CA ARG A 381 14.44 9.16 -28.78
C ARG A 381 15.13 7.82 -28.88
N VAL A 382 16.40 7.81 -29.27
CA VAL A 382 17.20 6.60 -29.50
C VAL A 382 18.46 6.57 -28.65
N THR A 383 18.85 5.41 -28.17
CA THR A 383 20.15 5.16 -27.51
C THR A 383 20.84 3.97 -28.15
N PHE A 384 22.17 4.00 -28.18
CA PHE A 384 22.99 2.96 -28.78
C PHE A 384 23.92 2.33 -27.74
N SER A 385 24.42 1.13 -28.02
CA SER A 385 25.52 0.56 -27.26
C SER A 385 26.85 1.25 -27.57
N ASP A 386 27.79 1.22 -26.63
CA ASP A 386 29.05 1.97 -26.73
C ASP A 386 29.97 1.42 -27.85
N ASN A 387 29.75 0.18 -28.29
CA ASN A 387 30.46 -0.45 -29.40
C ASN A 387 29.89 -0.17 -30.80
N CYS A 388 28.84 0.66 -30.92
CA CYS A 388 28.35 1.12 -32.22
C CYS A 388 29.20 2.29 -32.75
N GLY A 389 29.76 2.15 -33.95
CA GLY A 389 30.48 3.23 -34.65
C GLY A 389 29.56 4.40 -35.04
N TRP A 390 30.15 5.58 -35.23
CA TRP A 390 29.39 6.80 -35.56
C TRP A 390 28.68 6.74 -36.92
N GLU A 391 29.29 6.10 -37.92
CA GLU A 391 28.70 5.91 -39.26
C GLU A 391 27.39 5.10 -39.17
N LEU A 392 27.44 3.94 -38.52
CA LEU A 392 26.26 3.10 -38.29
C LEU A 392 25.18 3.84 -37.49
N LYS A 393 25.57 4.66 -36.49
CA LYS A 393 24.60 5.48 -35.74
C LYS A 393 23.89 6.47 -36.66
N GLY A 394 24.62 7.16 -37.53
CA GLY A 394 24.06 8.09 -38.51
C GLY A 394 23.05 7.40 -39.42
N GLU A 395 23.45 6.29 -40.04
CA GLU A 395 22.58 5.48 -40.91
C GLU A 395 21.28 5.07 -40.21
N LEU A 396 21.38 4.55 -38.98
CA LEU A 396 20.20 4.11 -38.23
C LEU A 396 19.30 5.26 -37.74
N LEU A 397 19.87 6.44 -37.48
CA LEU A 397 19.10 7.64 -37.13
C LEU A 397 18.34 8.17 -38.33
N ASP A 398 18.97 8.21 -39.51
CA ASP A 398 18.34 8.62 -40.76
C ASP A 398 17.19 7.67 -41.14
N LEU A 399 17.36 6.37 -40.92
CA LEU A 399 16.29 5.38 -41.10
C LEU A 399 15.12 5.63 -40.14
N LEU A 400 15.40 5.87 -38.85
CA LEU A 400 14.36 6.02 -37.82
C LEU A 400 13.67 7.39 -37.80
N GLY A 401 14.37 8.45 -38.18
CA GLY A 401 13.89 9.84 -38.08
C GLY A 401 13.71 10.33 -36.64
N PHE A 402 14.52 9.83 -35.70
CA PHE A 402 14.46 10.19 -34.27
C PHE A 402 15.79 10.76 -33.77
N ASP A 403 15.74 11.59 -32.72
CA ASP A 403 16.94 12.15 -32.11
C ASP A 403 17.59 11.18 -31.08
N ILE A 404 18.89 11.35 -30.83
CA ILE A 404 19.61 10.62 -29.78
C ILE A 404 19.12 11.09 -28.39
N MET A 405 19.04 10.17 -27.42
CA MET A 405 18.73 10.47 -26.02
C MET A 405 19.83 11.29 -25.35
N ASP A 406 19.42 12.33 -24.61
CA ASP A 406 20.31 13.07 -23.74
C ASP A 406 20.68 12.28 -22.47
N TYR A 407 21.78 12.64 -21.82
CA TYR A 407 22.23 11.97 -20.59
C TYR A 407 21.30 12.16 -19.38
N ASP A 408 20.43 13.17 -19.39
CA ASP A 408 19.44 13.44 -18.35
C ASP A 408 18.05 12.87 -18.68
N GLU A 409 17.94 12.12 -19.78
CA GLU A 409 16.70 11.48 -20.22
C GLU A 409 16.12 10.55 -19.14
N LYS A 410 14.80 10.60 -18.99
CA LYS A 410 14.06 9.84 -17.99
C LYS A 410 13.13 8.82 -18.62
N PHE A 411 13.03 7.66 -17.99
CA PHE A 411 12.02 6.65 -18.29
C PHE A 411 11.17 6.42 -17.06
N LEU A 412 9.84 6.52 -17.22
CA LEU A 412 8.85 6.44 -16.14
C LEU A 412 9.13 7.43 -14.99
N GLY A 413 9.83 8.53 -15.27
CA GLY A 413 10.20 9.56 -14.28
C GLY A 413 11.48 9.30 -13.49
N ASN A 414 12.20 8.21 -13.78
CA ASN A 414 13.52 7.89 -13.23
C ASN A 414 14.63 8.10 -14.29
N PRO A 415 15.86 8.45 -13.89
CA PRO A 415 16.97 8.60 -14.83
C PRO A 415 17.32 7.26 -15.50
N LEU A 416 17.54 7.29 -16.82
CA LEU A 416 18.02 6.12 -17.58
C LEU A 416 19.53 5.96 -17.49
N PHE A 417 20.26 7.07 -17.58
CA PHE A 417 21.73 7.07 -17.52
C PHE A 417 22.19 7.49 -16.13
N ILE A 418 22.90 6.59 -15.43
CA ILE A 418 23.44 6.88 -14.10
C ILE A 418 24.97 6.80 -14.16
N ARG A 419 25.64 7.88 -13.75
CA ARG A 419 27.10 7.96 -13.66
C ARG A 419 27.58 7.73 -12.23
N LYS A 420 28.88 7.41 -12.06
CA LYS A 420 29.52 7.19 -10.75
C LYS A 420 29.40 8.39 -9.78
N ASN A 421 29.07 9.60 -10.26
CA ASN A 421 28.80 10.79 -9.43
C ASN A 421 27.29 11.09 -9.32
N CYS A 422 26.63 10.23 -8.54
CA CYS A 422 25.19 9.96 -8.54
C CYS A 422 24.27 11.13 -8.07
N GLY A 423 24.81 12.13 -7.35
CA GLY A 423 24.01 13.20 -6.73
C GLY A 423 23.16 14.01 -7.71
N LYS A 424 23.77 14.53 -8.80
CA LYS A 424 23.08 15.40 -9.77
C LYS A 424 21.89 14.70 -10.43
N ASN A 425 22.00 13.41 -10.72
CA ASN A 425 20.96 12.62 -11.38
C ASN A 425 19.69 12.48 -10.54
N PHE A 426 19.79 12.66 -9.22
CA PHE A 426 18.67 12.56 -8.28
C PHE A 426 18.23 13.90 -7.69
N GLN A 427 18.87 15.01 -8.09
CA GLN A 427 18.49 16.36 -7.63
C GLN A 427 17.03 16.69 -7.94
N PHE A 428 16.51 16.22 -9.08
CA PHE A 428 15.11 16.42 -9.46
C PHE A 428 14.11 15.91 -8.39
N VAL A 429 14.49 14.95 -7.54
CA VAL A 429 13.64 14.45 -6.45
C VAL A 429 13.52 15.51 -5.36
N VAL A 430 14.64 16.14 -5.02
CA VAL A 430 14.70 17.27 -4.09
C VAL A 430 13.92 18.45 -4.65
N ASP A 431 14.14 18.79 -5.93
CA ASP A 431 13.46 19.92 -6.59
C ASP A 431 11.94 19.73 -6.63
N LYS A 432 11.47 18.49 -6.84
CA LYS A 432 10.04 18.16 -6.76
C LYS A 432 9.48 18.40 -5.36
N VAL A 433 10.24 18.07 -4.31
CA VAL A 433 9.84 18.36 -2.93
C VAL A 433 9.86 19.86 -2.68
N ALA A 434 10.94 20.56 -3.04
CA ALA A 434 11.08 22.01 -2.88
C ALA A 434 9.95 22.78 -3.59
N LYS A 435 9.72 22.54 -4.89
CA LYS A 435 8.63 23.17 -5.66
C LYS A 435 7.25 22.90 -5.05
N ARG A 436 7.05 21.71 -4.46
CA ARG A 436 5.80 21.37 -3.78
C ARG A 436 5.63 22.14 -2.47
N LEU A 437 6.70 22.29 -1.69
CA LEU A 437 6.73 23.03 -0.44
C LEU A 437 6.55 24.53 -0.66
N GLU A 438 7.22 25.12 -1.66
CA GLU A 438 7.06 26.53 -2.06
C GLU A 438 5.62 26.85 -2.47
N GLY A 439 4.98 25.95 -3.23
CA GLY A 439 3.59 26.09 -3.64
C GLY A 439 2.60 26.06 -2.47
N TRP A 440 3.00 25.51 -1.32
CA TRP A 440 2.20 25.55 -0.11
C TRP A 440 2.56 26.83 0.64
N LYS A 441 1.68 27.84 0.56
CA LYS A 441 1.73 29.04 1.39
C LYS A 441 1.65 28.66 2.87
N ALA A 442 2.75 28.16 3.45
CA ALA A 442 2.76 27.42 4.70
C ALA A 442 2.37 28.28 5.91
N ARG A 443 2.48 29.60 5.78
CA ARG A 443 1.93 30.58 6.72
C ARG A 443 0.43 30.42 6.95
N LEU A 444 -0.30 29.79 6.01
CA LEU A 444 -1.73 29.50 6.11
C LEU A 444 -2.03 28.13 6.76
N LEU A 445 -1.00 27.40 7.22
CA LEU A 445 -1.13 26.04 7.74
C LEU A 445 -0.70 25.96 9.21
N SER A 446 -1.55 25.33 10.04
CA SER A 446 -1.16 24.93 11.39
C SER A 446 -0.05 23.89 11.35
N GLN A 447 0.75 23.77 12.42
CA GLN A 447 1.80 22.74 12.46
C GLN A 447 1.23 21.32 12.45
N ALA A 448 0.03 21.11 12.99
CA ALA A 448 -0.70 19.84 12.87
C ALA A 448 -1.03 19.54 11.40
N ALA A 449 -1.51 20.53 10.63
CA ALA A 449 -1.72 20.37 9.19
C ALA A 449 -0.40 20.09 8.44
N ARG A 450 0.70 20.76 8.81
CA ARG A 450 2.03 20.48 8.26
C ARG A 450 2.48 19.04 8.54
N THR A 451 2.25 18.51 9.75
CA THR A 451 2.53 17.09 10.09
C THR A 451 1.81 16.14 9.14
N VAL A 452 0.53 16.41 8.81
CA VAL A 452 -0.24 15.60 7.86
C VAL A 452 0.34 15.68 6.46
N LEU A 453 0.68 16.89 5.96
CA LEU A 453 1.26 17.07 4.63
C LEU A 453 2.64 16.44 4.50
N VAL A 454 3.47 16.52 5.55
CA VAL A 454 4.79 15.87 5.58
C VAL A 454 4.63 14.36 5.34
N LYS A 455 3.75 13.71 6.09
CA LYS A 455 3.55 12.26 6.00
C LYS A 455 2.84 11.80 4.74
N SER A 456 1.81 12.53 4.32
CA SER A 456 0.94 12.11 3.21
C SER A 456 1.45 12.53 1.84
N VAL A 457 2.35 13.52 1.77
CA VAL A 457 2.83 14.05 0.50
C VAL A 457 4.36 14.14 0.47
N VAL A 458 5.00 14.91 1.37
CA VAL A 458 6.45 15.18 1.29
C VAL A 458 7.27 13.89 1.32
N GLN A 459 7.01 13.01 2.29
CA GLN A 459 7.72 11.75 2.46
C GLN A 459 7.38 10.71 1.39
N THR A 460 6.29 10.89 0.64
CA THR A 460 5.84 9.96 -0.42
C THR A 460 6.40 10.30 -1.80
N ILE A 461 6.76 11.56 -2.05
CA ILE A 461 7.37 12.00 -3.31
C ILE A 461 8.64 11.21 -3.66
N PRO A 462 9.63 11.05 -2.75
CA PRO A 462 10.86 10.33 -3.07
C PRO A 462 10.68 8.81 -3.12
N SER A 463 9.59 8.26 -2.57
CA SER A 463 9.34 6.82 -2.49
C SER A 463 9.44 6.11 -3.85
N TYR A 464 9.04 6.77 -4.93
CA TYR A 464 9.09 6.18 -6.27
C TYR A 464 10.52 5.94 -6.76
N SER A 465 11.43 6.90 -6.57
CA SER A 465 12.84 6.73 -6.96
C SER A 465 13.61 5.88 -5.95
N MET A 466 13.30 6.00 -4.65
CA MET A 466 13.82 5.14 -3.60
C MET A 466 13.41 3.67 -3.76
N ALA A 467 12.34 3.39 -4.50
CA ALA A 467 11.90 2.04 -4.81
C ALA A 467 12.77 1.30 -5.83
N VAL A 468 13.61 2.03 -6.57
CA VAL A 468 14.49 1.48 -7.63
C VAL A 468 15.97 1.63 -7.25
N PHE A 469 16.32 2.74 -6.61
CA PHE A 469 17.71 3.10 -6.33
C PHE A 469 17.98 3.34 -4.86
N LYS A 470 19.19 3.02 -4.43
CA LYS A 470 19.77 3.58 -3.20
C LYS A 470 20.29 4.99 -3.53
N LEU A 471 19.56 5.99 -3.10
CA LEU A 471 19.91 7.39 -3.34
C LEU A 471 21.19 7.76 -2.55
N PRO A 472 21.98 8.72 -3.06
CA PRO A 472 23.14 9.23 -2.35
C PRO A 472 22.77 9.81 -0.98
N GLY A 473 23.66 9.64 0.01
CA GLY A 473 23.46 10.16 1.36
C GLY A 473 23.17 11.67 1.39
N SER A 474 23.86 12.45 0.56
CA SER A 474 23.65 13.89 0.43
C SER A 474 22.21 14.26 0.04
N ILE A 475 21.63 13.55 -0.95
CA ILE A 475 20.25 13.75 -1.40
C ILE A 475 19.26 13.38 -0.30
N LEU A 476 19.51 12.27 0.41
CA LEU A 476 18.66 11.82 1.52
C LEU A 476 18.67 12.83 2.68
N GLU A 477 19.84 13.36 3.02
CA GLU A 477 19.98 14.41 4.03
C GLU A 477 19.32 15.73 3.61
N GLU A 478 19.39 16.09 2.33
CA GLU A 478 18.74 17.28 1.81
C GLU A 478 17.21 17.18 1.89
N LEU A 479 16.63 16.02 1.56
CA LEU A 479 15.20 15.74 1.73
C LEU A 479 14.76 15.88 3.20
N ASP A 480 15.55 15.33 4.13
CA ASP A 480 15.28 15.45 5.57
C ASP A 480 15.43 16.91 6.05
N LYS A 481 16.43 17.66 5.54
CA LYS A 481 16.61 19.10 5.82
C LYS A 481 15.41 19.93 5.35
N LEU A 482 14.92 19.71 4.13
CA LEU A 482 13.74 20.41 3.60
C LEU A 482 12.49 20.09 4.42
N THR A 483 12.28 18.81 4.73
CA THR A 483 11.13 18.36 5.52
C THR A 483 11.15 18.97 6.93
N ARG A 484 12.32 18.97 7.58
CA ARG A 484 12.52 19.56 8.91
C ARG A 484 12.29 21.07 8.89
N ARG A 485 12.84 21.79 7.91
CA ARG A 485 12.65 23.24 7.77
C ARG A 485 11.17 23.58 7.57
N PHE A 486 10.50 22.90 6.66
CA PHE A 486 9.07 23.11 6.42
C PHE A 486 8.24 22.86 7.68
N TRP A 487 8.53 21.79 8.43
CA TRP A 487 7.77 21.46 9.63
C TRP A 487 7.98 22.43 10.79
N TRP A 488 9.18 22.98 10.96
CA TRP A 488 9.46 23.99 11.99
C TRP A 488 9.08 25.40 11.54
N LYS A 489 9.74 25.93 10.51
CA LYS A 489 9.62 27.32 10.05
C LYS A 489 8.35 27.56 9.23
N GLY A 490 7.94 26.59 8.41
CA GLY A 490 6.86 26.73 7.43
C GLY A 490 7.33 27.45 6.18
N ASP A 491 8.11 28.51 6.32
CA ASP A 491 8.74 29.20 5.21
C ASP A 491 9.97 28.45 4.67
N MET A 492 10.13 28.46 3.35
CA MET A 492 11.27 27.86 2.65
C MET A 492 12.37 28.88 2.32
N GLU A 493 12.09 30.19 2.46
CA GLU A 493 13.08 31.25 2.27
C GLU A 493 14.26 31.13 3.24
N GLY A 494 15.40 31.71 2.85
CA GLY A 494 16.67 31.69 3.59
C GLY A 494 16.57 32.14 5.06
N GLY A 495 17.60 31.84 5.86
CA GLY A 495 17.70 32.26 7.26
C GLY A 495 17.59 31.13 8.29
N ARG A 496 17.90 31.48 9.54
CA ARG A 496 17.88 30.58 10.73
C ARG A 496 16.44 30.28 11.16
N TYR A 497 16.22 29.15 11.80
CA TYR A 497 14.95 28.79 12.44
C TYR A 497 15.20 28.02 13.73
N LEU A 498 14.25 28.11 14.66
CA LEU A 498 14.33 27.40 15.92
C LEU A 498 13.88 25.95 15.76
N SER A 499 14.75 25.00 16.07
CA SER A 499 14.44 23.57 16.14
C SER A 499 14.73 23.04 17.54
N LEU A 500 13.68 22.90 18.36
CA LEU A 500 13.81 22.54 19.78
C LEU A 500 14.01 21.03 20.02
N ILE A 501 13.69 20.19 19.02
CA ILE A 501 13.79 18.73 19.09
C ILE A 501 14.61 18.23 17.90
N ALA A 502 15.55 17.32 18.19
CA ALA A 502 16.37 16.66 17.18
C ALA A 502 15.50 15.88 16.17
N TRP A 503 15.92 15.88 14.90
CA TRP A 503 15.17 15.23 13.81
C TRP A 503 14.94 13.73 14.07
N GLU A 504 15.94 13.04 14.62
CA GLU A 504 15.86 11.62 14.95
C GLU A 504 14.75 11.33 15.97
N ASN A 505 14.58 12.20 16.96
CA ASN A 505 13.51 12.09 17.95
C ASN A 505 12.12 12.34 17.33
N LEU A 506 12.00 13.25 16.35
CA LEU A 506 10.76 13.45 15.61
C LEU A 506 10.39 12.22 14.73
N CYS A 507 11.40 11.49 14.26
CA CYS A 507 11.25 10.28 13.44
C CYS A 507 10.92 9.01 14.24
N LYS A 508 11.00 9.04 15.58
CA LYS A 508 10.54 7.94 16.43
C LYS A 508 9.02 7.72 16.27
N PRO A 509 8.51 6.50 16.45
CA PRO A 509 7.08 6.26 16.49
C PRO A 509 6.38 7.09 17.56
N LYS A 510 5.10 7.37 17.33
CA LYS A 510 4.23 8.11 18.25
C LYS A 510 4.25 7.53 19.67
N VAL A 511 4.22 6.20 19.80
CA VAL A 511 4.27 5.50 21.08
C VAL A 511 5.60 5.62 21.82
N CYS A 512 6.67 5.97 21.12
CA CYS A 512 8.02 6.21 21.66
C CYS A 512 8.31 7.71 21.81
N GLY A 513 7.29 8.57 21.81
CA GLY A 513 7.43 10.01 22.00
C GLY A 513 7.85 10.82 20.77
N GLY A 514 7.94 10.20 19.59
CA GLY A 514 8.16 10.93 18.34
C GLY A 514 6.88 11.35 17.63
N LEU A 515 7.02 11.94 16.44
CA LEU A 515 5.88 12.28 15.59
C LEU A 515 5.58 11.21 14.55
N GLY A 516 6.41 10.18 14.44
CA GLY A 516 6.29 9.14 13.41
C GLY A 516 6.61 9.65 12.01
N PHE A 517 7.48 10.65 11.90
CA PHE A 517 8.17 10.94 10.63
C PHE A 517 9.13 9.80 10.30
N ARG A 518 9.56 9.71 9.04
CA ARG A 518 10.47 8.69 8.57
C ARG A 518 11.71 9.37 8.02
N ARG A 519 12.89 8.95 8.48
CA ARG A 519 14.16 9.37 7.89
C ARG A 519 14.25 8.85 6.46
N ALA A 520 14.66 9.69 5.53
CA ALA A 520 14.78 9.31 4.12
C ALA A 520 15.71 8.10 3.93
N LYS A 521 16.82 8.05 4.68
CA LYS A 521 17.79 6.94 4.66
C LYS A 521 17.18 5.59 5.03
N ASP A 522 16.44 5.54 6.13
CA ASP A 522 15.82 4.30 6.61
C ASP A 522 14.75 3.80 5.64
N MET A 523 13.93 4.71 5.12
CA MET A 523 12.90 4.36 4.14
C MET A 523 13.50 3.84 2.84
N ASN A 524 14.59 4.44 2.36
CA ASN A 524 15.26 3.96 1.17
C ASN A 524 15.82 2.55 1.37
N MET A 525 16.41 2.25 2.54
CA MET A 525 16.83 0.88 2.88
C MET A 525 15.66 -0.09 2.99
N CYS A 526 14.48 0.33 3.49
CA CYS A 526 13.28 -0.51 3.49
C CYS A 526 12.86 -0.92 2.07
N TYR A 527 12.92 0.02 1.11
CA TYR A 527 12.62 -0.29 -0.28
C TYR A 527 13.68 -1.20 -0.93
N MET A 528 14.96 -1.01 -0.62
CA MET A 528 16.01 -1.93 -1.09
C MET A 528 15.83 -3.34 -0.53
N ALA A 529 15.44 -3.46 0.75
CA ALA A 529 15.10 -4.74 1.37
C ALA A 529 13.93 -5.42 0.68
N LYS A 530 12.93 -4.66 0.21
CA LYS A 530 11.81 -5.21 -0.57
C LYS A 530 12.28 -5.84 -1.87
N LEU A 531 13.16 -5.17 -2.63
CA LEU A 531 13.70 -5.73 -3.87
C LEU A 531 14.59 -6.95 -3.60
N ALA A 532 15.43 -6.90 -2.57
CA ALA A 532 16.27 -8.01 -2.15
C ALA A 532 15.42 -9.23 -1.72
N TRP A 533 14.32 -9.00 -1.00
CA TRP A 533 13.36 -10.04 -0.63
C TRP A 533 12.70 -10.69 -1.86
N LEU A 534 12.27 -9.89 -2.84
CA LEU A 534 11.67 -10.41 -4.06
C LEU A 534 12.68 -11.23 -4.90
N LEU A 535 13.95 -10.82 -4.94
CA LEU A 535 15.02 -11.63 -5.56
C LEU A 535 15.28 -12.92 -4.79
N ALA A 536 15.25 -12.87 -3.45
CA ALA A 536 15.48 -14.04 -2.60
C ALA A 536 14.37 -15.10 -2.75
N ARG A 537 13.11 -14.67 -2.99
CA ARG A 537 11.96 -15.55 -3.20
C ARG A 537 11.95 -16.22 -4.58
N ASP A 538 12.70 -15.69 -5.55
CA ASP A 538 12.77 -16.18 -6.93
C ASP A 538 11.39 -16.41 -7.60
N GLY A 539 10.51 -15.42 -7.54
CA GLY A 539 9.10 -15.53 -7.96
C GLY A 539 8.82 -15.67 -9.46
N GLY A 540 9.84 -15.93 -10.29
CA GLY A 540 9.70 -16.12 -11.74
C GLY A 540 9.42 -14.86 -12.56
N GLU A 541 9.34 -13.68 -11.93
CA GLU A 541 9.09 -12.42 -12.64
C GLU A 541 10.23 -12.10 -13.63
N LEU A 542 9.89 -11.44 -14.75
CA LEU A 542 10.85 -11.19 -15.85
C LEU A 542 12.11 -10.45 -15.38
N TRP A 543 11.96 -9.45 -14.50
CA TRP A 543 13.08 -8.70 -13.94
C TRP A 543 13.93 -9.54 -12.97
N VAL A 544 13.31 -10.44 -12.19
CA VAL A 544 14.00 -11.37 -11.29
C VAL A 544 14.84 -12.34 -12.10
N ARG A 545 14.25 -12.96 -13.14
CA ARG A 545 14.94 -13.85 -14.08
C ARG A 545 16.14 -13.18 -14.74
N MET A 546 15.99 -11.93 -15.20
CA MET A 546 17.06 -11.15 -15.82
C MET A 546 18.20 -10.83 -14.83
N ILE A 547 17.88 -10.45 -13.59
CA ILE A 547 18.89 -10.17 -12.56
C ILE A 547 19.62 -11.45 -12.12
N LYS A 548 18.86 -12.54 -11.85
CA LYS A 548 19.39 -13.85 -11.49
C LYS A 548 20.34 -14.37 -12.57
N SER A 549 19.90 -14.40 -13.83
CA SER A 549 20.73 -14.91 -14.94
C SER A 549 22.01 -14.08 -15.16
N LYS A 550 22.02 -12.81 -14.77
CA LYS A 550 23.16 -11.90 -14.96
C LYS A 550 24.16 -11.95 -13.81
N TYR A 551 23.69 -12.06 -12.58
CA TYR A 551 24.53 -11.90 -11.39
C TYR A 551 24.74 -13.19 -10.59
N PHE A 552 23.81 -14.15 -10.66
CA PHE A 552 23.87 -15.40 -9.90
C PHE A 552 23.13 -16.55 -10.62
N PRO A 553 23.58 -16.97 -11.82
CA PRO A 553 22.85 -17.93 -12.65
C PRO A 553 22.78 -19.33 -12.03
N ASN A 554 23.82 -19.75 -11.30
CA ASN A 554 23.98 -21.11 -10.77
C ASN A 554 23.95 -21.15 -9.23
N SER A 555 23.49 -20.08 -8.58
CA SER A 555 23.47 -20.00 -7.11
C SER A 555 22.23 -19.28 -6.61
N SER A 556 22.03 -19.31 -5.30
CA SER A 556 20.95 -18.57 -4.65
C SER A 556 21.33 -17.10 -4.42
N PHE A 557 20.34 -16.24 -4.18
CA PHE A 557 20.60 -14.87 -3.75
C PHE A 557 21.40 -14.81 -2.43
N PHE A 558 21.23 -15.81 -1.56
CA PHE A 558 21.91 -15.94 -0.28
C PHE A 558 23.42 -16.15 -0.45
N ASP A 559 23.83 -16.90 -1.47
CA ASP A 559 25.23 -17.26 -1.73
C ASP A 559 25.94 -16.28 -2.68
N ALA A 560 25.18 -15.59 -3.52
CA ALA A 560 25.71 -14.73 -4.56
C ALA A 560 26.55 -13.55 -4.06
N SER A 561 27.83 -13.49 -4.47
CA SER A 561 28.64 -12.29 -4.34
C SER A 561 28.45 -11.39 -5.58
N LEU A 562 28.53 -10.07 -5.38
CA LEU A 562 28.34 -9.10 -6.45
C LEU A 562 29.68 -8.62 -6.99
N SER A 563 29.85 -8.64 -8.31
CA SER A 563 31.08 -8.16 -8.95
C SER A 563 31.22 -6.62 -8.87
N GLY A 564 32.46 -6.12 -8.94
CA GLY A 564 32.72 -4.67 -8.96
C GLY A 564 32.16 -3.95 -10.21
N SER A 565 31.92 -4.68 -11.30
CA SER A 565 31.31 -4.19 -12.55
C SER A 565 29.78 -4.17 -12.54
N ALA A 566 29.15 -4.54 -11.42
CA ALA A 566 27.70 -4.53 -11.30
C ALA A 566 27.10 -3.12 -11.46
N SER A 567 25.86 -3.09 -11.92
CA SER A 567 25.12 -1.85 -12.11
C SER A 567 24.87 -1.15 -10.76
N ILE A 568 24.45 0.11 -10.82
CA ILE A 568 24.03 0.84 -9.61
C ILE A 568 22.76 0.24 -9.01
N VAL A 569 21.83 -0.26 -9.84
CA VAL A 569 20.60 -0.91 -9.37
C VAL A 569 20.91 -2.20 -8.62
N ALA A 570 21.72 -3.09 -9.19
CA ALA A 570 22.15 -4.32 -8.54
C ALA A 570 22.89 -4.02 -7.21
N ARG A 571 23.83 -3.07 -7.21
CA ARG A 571 24.50 -2.63 -5.96
C ARG A 571 23.53 -2.08 -4.93
N SER A 572 22.49 -1.37 -5.35
CA SER A 572 21.46 -0.84 -4.47
C SER A 572 20.70 -1.98 -3.78
N ILE A 573 20.31 -3.00 -4.54
CA ILE A 573 19.60 -4.18 -4.01
C ILE A 573 20.49 -4.98 -3.06
N TRP A 574 21.74 -5.29 -3.45
CA TRP A 574 22.68 -6.04 -2.61
C TRP A 574 23.02 -5.33 -1.30
N SER A 575 22.90 -4.01 -1.25
CA SER A 575 23.13 -3.27 0.00
C SER A 575 22.17 -3.64 1.13
N ALA A 576 21.03 -4.27 0.81
CA ALA A 576 20.08 -4.79 1.78
C ALA A 576 20.14 -6.32 1.95
N LYS A 577 21.10 -7.01 1.29
CA LYS A 577 21.23 -8.48 1.35
C LYS A 577 21.36 -8.98 2.78
N GLN A 578 22.31 -8.46 3.56
CA GLN A 578 22.53 -8.89 4.95
C GLN A 578 21.27 -8.76 5.81
N LEU A 579 20.50 -7.69 5.62
CA LEU A 579 19.25 -7.47 6.33
C LEU A 579 18.20 -8.52 5.96
N VAL A 580 18.10 -8.91 4.68
CA VAL A 580 17.19 -9.97 4.24
C VAL A 580 17.62 -11.32 4.79
N VAL A 581 18.90 -11.69 4.63
CA VAL A 581 19.46 -12.95 5.14
C VAL A 581 19.23 -13.08 6.66
N ALA A 582 19.49 -12.01 7.42
CA ALA A 582 19.31 -11.97 8.86
C ALA A 582 17.84 -11.92 9.31
N ASN A 583 16.85 -11.79 8.41
CA ASN A 583 15.42 -11.72 8.74
C ASN A 583 14.53 -12.65 7.88
N SER A 584 15.15 -13.59 7.15
CA SER A 584 14.47 -14.65 6.42
C SER A 584 14.81 -16.04 6.97
N ALA A 585 13.92 -17.00 6.77
CA ALA A 585 14.16 -18.40 7.04
C ALA A 585 13.42 -19.29 6.03
N TRP A 586 14.02 -20.42 5.66
CA TRP A 586 13.37 -21.43 4.82
C TRP A 586 12.52 -22.35 5.68
N ARG A 587 11.24 -22.48 5.36
CA ARG A 587 10.44 -23.61 5.82
C ARG A 587 10.66 -24.74 4.82
N VAL A 588 11.45 -25.72 5.24
CA VAL A 588 11.96 -26.78 4.37
C VAL A 588 10.85 -27.78 4.10
N GLY A 589 10.62 -28.09 2.83
CA GLY A 589 9.67 -29.08 2.38
C GLY A 589 10.27 -30.48 2.31
N SER A 590 9.42 -31.50 2.25
CA SER A 590 9.84 -32.91 2.22
C SER A 590 10.73 -33.25 1.01
N GLU A 591 10.60 -32.52 -0.09
CA GLU A 591 11.38 -32.71 -1.33
C GLU A 591 12.47 -31.64 -1.53
N SER A 592 12.93 -30.99 -0.46
CA SER A 592 13.86 -29.87 -0.55
C SER A 592 15.27 -30.23 -1.05
N ASP A 593 15.82 -29.40 -1.96
CA ASP A 593 17.24 -29.35 -2.33
C ASP A 593 17.95 -28.10 -1.71
N VAL A 594 17.34 -27.47 -0.70
CA VAL A 594 17.93 -26.32 -0.03
C VAL A 594 19.12 -26.77 0.81
N ASN A 595 20.29 -26.19 0.54
CA ASN A 595 21.47 -26.41 1.37
C ASN A 595 21.26 -25.77 2.76
N LEU A 596 21.18 -26.61 3.80
CA LEU A 596 20.90 -26.21 5.18
C LEU A 596 22.00 -25.31 5.80
N TRP A 597 23.19 -25.26 5.20
CA TRP A 597 24.28 -24.35 5.61
C TRP A 597 24.08 -22.88 5.20
N ASN A 598 23.38 -22.65 4.09
CA ASN A 598 23.38 -21.35 3.39
C ASN A 598 22.28 -20.40 3.87
N GLY A 599 21.52 -20.78 4.89
CA GLY A 599 20.44 -19.99 5.42
C GLY A 599 19.96 -20.48 6.77
N ARG A 600 19.03 -19.73 7.36
CA ARG A 600 18.28 -20.21 8.51
C ARG A 600 17.07 -20.94 8.02
N TRP A 601 16.62 -21.91 8.79
CA TRP A 601 15.51 -22.74 8.38
C TRP A 601 14.68 -23.18 9.58
N ILE A 602 13.44 -23.56 9.32
CA ILE A 602 12.42 -23.83 10.33
C ILE A 602 12.03 -25.29 10.21
N ILE A 603 12.16 -26.03 11.32
CA ILE A 603 11.54 -27.34 11.53
C ILE A 603 10.58 -27.21 12.69
N GLY A 604 9.36 -27.73 12.55
CA GLY A 604 8.40 -27.71 13.64
C GLY A 604 7.89 -26.31 13.97
N ASP A 605 7.39 -26.15 15.20
CA ASP A 605 6.87 -24.89 15.70
C ASP A 605 7.94 -24.14 16.51
N ASP A 606 8.04 -22.82 16.30
CA ASP A 606 8.94 -21.88 16.99
C ASP A 606 10.45 -22.19 16.97
N VAL A 607 10.91 -23.17 16.17
CA VAL A 607 12.33 -23.59 16.15
C VAL A 607 13.02 -23.08 14.88
N LEU A 608 13.95 -22.17 15.08
CA LEU A 608 14.78 -21.58 14.02
C LEU A 608 16.19 -22.13 14.13
N ILE A 609 16.59 -22.94 13.14
CA ILE A 609 17.91 -23.56 13.08
C ILE A 609 18.83 -22.67 12.25
N CYS A 610 20.04 -22.45 12.75
CA CYS A 610 21.09 -21.65 12.12
C CYS A 610 22.33 -22.50 11.82
N ALA A 611 23.22 -22.00 10.96
CA ALA A 611 24.50 -22.67 10.67
C ALA A 611 25.35 -22.96 11.93
N GLY A 612 25.21 -22.16 12.99
CA GLY A 612 25.91 -22.40 14.27
C GLY A 612 25.41 -23.62 15.05
N ASP A 613 24.24 -24.16 14.70
CA ASP A 613 23.65 -25.36 15.30
C ASP A 613 24.11 -26.64 14.58
N ILE A 614 24.81 -26.51 13.45
CA ILE A 614 25.37 -27.60 12.65
C ILE A 614 26.81 -27.86 13.10
N ASN A 615 27.17 -29.13 13.21
CA ASN A 615 28.52 -29.58 13.56
C ASN A 615 29.51 -29.16 12.44
N PRO A 616 30.55 -28.36 12.76
CA PRO A 616 31.47 -27.81 11.77
C PRO A 616 32.33 -28.86 11.04
N THR A 617 32.36 -30.11 11.50
CA THR A 617 33.11 -31.20 10.87
C THR A 617 32.37 -31.89 9.73
N VAL A 618 31.09 -31.54 9.49
CA VAL A 618 30.23 -32.16 8.49
C VAL A 618 30.39 -31.50 7.10
N LYS A 619 30.07 -32.24 6.04
CA LYS A 619 30.10 -31.75 4.65
C LYS A 619 29.35 -30.41 4.48
N PRO A 620 29.87 -29.49 3.65
CA PRO A 620 29.29 -28.15 3.46
C PRO A 620 27.98 -28.11 2.63
N ARG A 621 27.53 -29.25 2.10
CA ARG A 621 26.22 -29.39 1.46
C ARG A 621 25.46 -30.53 2.14
N ILE A 622 24.40 -30.15 2.86
CA ILE A 622 23.45 -31.06 3.51
C ILE A 622 22.06 -30.59 3.05
N VAL A 623 21.25 -31.51 2.56
CA VAL A 623 19.84 -31.26 2.23
C VAL A 623 18.94 -32.07 3.14
N LEU A 624 17.63 -31.77 3.18
CA LEU A 624 16.70 -32.50 4.04
C LEU A 624 16.67 -34.01 3.72
N GLY A 625 16.77 -34.36 2.43
CA GLY A 625 16.80 -35.76 1.98
C GLY A 625 17.96 -36.57 2.57
N ASP A 626 19.09 -35.94 2.92
CA ASP A 626 20.22 -36.61 3.57
C ASP A 626 19.93 -37.00 5.03
N LEU A 627 18.87 -36.44 5.63
CA LEU A 627 18.45 -36.65 7.02
C LEU A 627 17.28 -37.63 7.15
N LEU A 628 16.77 -38.14 6.04
CA LEU A 628 15.62 -39.03 5.98
C LEU A 628 16.03 -40.44 5.54
N GLN A 629 15.37 -41.45 6.10
CA GLN A 629 15.52 -42.83 5.65
C GLN A 629 14.86 -43.03 4.28
N ALA A 630 15.58 -43.69 3.37
CA ALA A 630 15.17 -43.86 1.96
C ALA A 630 13.81 -44.55 1.77
N ASP A 631 13.42 -45.44 2.69
CA ASP A 631 12.24 -46.32 2.51
C ASP A 631 11.01 -45.91 3.33
N SER A 632 11.15 -45.01 4.31
CA SER A 632 10.10 -44.75 5.33
C SER A 632 9.74 -43.28 5.54
N LEU A 633 10.45 -42.33 4.91
CA LEU A 633 10.34 -40.88 5.19
C LEU A 633 10.46 -40.54 6.70
N ALA A 634 11.07 -41.42 7.51
CA ALA A 634 11.37 -41.18 8.91
C ALA A 634 12.76 -40.54 9.05
N TRP A 635 12.99 -39.81 10.15
CA TRP A 635 14.31 -39.25 10.45
C TRP A 635 15.37 -40.35 10.59
N ASP A 636 16.54 -40.17 9.97
CA ASP A 636 17.75 -40.88 10.37
C ASP A 636 18.27 -40.27 11.67
N ILE A 637 17.84 -40.85 12.79
CA ILE A 637 18.15 -40.36 14.14
C ILE A 637 19.66 -40.18 14.35
N ARG A 638 20.48 -41.14 13.87
CA ARG A 638 21.94 -41.08 14.02
C ARG A 638 22.53 -39.95 13.19
N GLY A 639 22.12 -39.84 11.93
CA GLY A 639 22.52 -38.74 11.06
C GLY A 639 22.16 -37.37 11.62
N VAL A 640 20.96 -37.21 12.20
CA VAL A 640 20.53 -35.96 12.83
C VAL A 640 21.35 -35.64 14.09
N GLU A 641 21.63 -36.62 14.95
CA GLU A 641 22.43 -36.45 16.17
C GLU A 641 23.91 -36.13 15.89
N ASP A 642 24.48 -36.69 14.82
CA ASP A 642 25.87 -36.42 14.41
C ASP A 642 26.03 -35.02 13.79
N ILE A 643 24.98 -34.54 13.12
CA ILE A 643 24.98 -33.28 12.36
C ILE A 643 24.59 -32.09 13.22
N PHE A 644 23.64 -32.23 14.14
CA PHE A 644 23.08 -31.11 14.89
C PHE A 644 23.43 -31.17 16.38
N ARG A 645 23.47 -30.00 17.03
CA ARG A 645 23.60 -29.94 18.50
C ARG A 645 22.49 -30.78 19.17
N PRO A 646 22.76 -31.46 20.30
CA PRO A 646 21.78 -32.33 20.97
C PRO A 646 20.43 -31.67 21.26
N SER A 647 20.42 -30.38 21.60
CA SER A 647 19.17 -29.63 21.85
C SER A 647 18.31 -29.45 20.60
N VAL A 648 18.92 -29.31 19.43
CA VAL A 648 18.22 -29.16 18.14
C VAL A 648 17.82 -30.53 17.60
N ALA A 649 18.71 -31.52 17.67
CA ALA A 649 18.43 -32.90 17.28
C ALA A 649 17.22 -33.48 18.04
N ALA A 650 17.16 -33.30 19.36
CA ALA A 650 16.05 -33.76 20.18
C ALA A 650 14.70 -33.14 19.79
N VAL A 651 14.72 -31.90 19.28
CA VAL A 651 13.52 -31.22 18.79
C VAL A 651 13.13 -31.74 17.41
N MET A 652 14.10 -31.92 16.50
CA MET A 652 13.85 -32.42 15.15
C MET A 652 13.19 -33.81 15.18
N VAL A 653 13.71 -34.73 15.98
CA VAL A 653 13.19 -36.11 16.09
C VAL A 653 11.76 -36.18 16.64
N ARG A 654 11.29 -35.15 17.37
CA ARG A 654 9.90 -35.09 17.88
C ARG A 654 8.87 -34.78 16.79
N PHE A 655 9.28 -34.23 15.66
CA PHE A 655 8.37 -33.88 14.56
C PHE A 655 8.32 -35.00 13.53
N ASN A 656 7.13 -35.29 13.00
CA ASN A 656 7.01 -36.24 11.90
C ASN A 656 7.36 -35.53 10.58
N PRO A 657 8.34 -36.02 9.79
CA PRO A 657 8.67 -35.44 8.48
C PRO A 657 7.48 -35.37 7.54
N LEU A 658 6.49 -36.27 7.72
CA LEU A 658 5.26 -36.20 6.96
C LEU A 658 4.53 -34.89 7.18
N ASP A 659 4.62 -34.21 8.32
CA ASP A 659 3.93 -32.94 8.61
C ASP A 659 4.55 -31.70 7.93
N LEU A 660 5.68 -31.88 7.25
CA LEU A 660 6.34 -30.83 6.49
C LEU A 660 5.53 -30.46 5.23
N PRO A 661 5.65 -29.22 4.73
CA PRO A 661 5.10 -28.87 3.42
C PRO A 661 5.76 -29.69 2.32
N LEU A 662 5.11 -29.82 1.17
CA LEU A 662 5.71 -30.47 0.00
C LEU A 662 6.86 -29.62 -0.57
N GLU A 663 6.60 -28.33 -0.77
CA GLU A 663 7.55 -27.36 -1.34
C GLU A 663 8.17 -26.46 -0.27
N ASP A 664 9.38 -25.99 -0.56
CA ASP A 664 10.08 -24.99 0.25
C ASP A 664 9.38 -23.64 0.22
N GLU A 665 9.21 -23.02 1.40
CA GLU A 665 8.68 -21.66 1.51
C GLU A 665 9.69 -20.74 2.20
N LEU A 666 10.04 -19.63 1.56
CA LEU A 666 10.83 -18.57 2.19
C LEU A 666 9.92 -17.67 3.05
N VAL A 667 10.20 -17.62 4.34
CA VAL A 667 9.42 -16.91 5.36
C VAL A 667 10.15 -15.66 5.86
N TRP A 668 9.42 -14.54 5.99
CA TRP A 668 9.90 -13.32 6.64
C TRP A 668 9.67 -13.35 8.16
N THR A 669 10.74 -13.59 8.93
CA THR A 669 10.65 -13.94 10.36
C THR A 669 10.17 -12.79 11.25
N LEU A 670 10.28 -11.53 10.80
CA LEU A 670 9.85 -10.34 11.56
C LEU A 670 8.33 -10.10 11.58
N THR A 671 7.55 -10.98 10.95
CA THR A 671 6.08 -10.90 10.96
C THR A 671 5.48 -12.26 11.28
N PRO A 672 4.41 -12.35 12.09
CA PRO A 672 3.82 -13.63 12.44
C PRO A 672 3.43 -14.46 11.21
N ARG A 673 2.76 -13.87 10.21
CA ARG A 673 2.35 -14.60 8.99
C ARG A 673 3.47 -14.87 7.97
N GLY A 674 4.72 -14.52 8.27
CA GLY A 674 5.83 -14.73 7.33
C GLY A 674 5.86 -13.78 6.13
N ASN A 675 4.98 -12.78 6.10
CA ASN A 675 4.85 -11.86 4.98
C ASN A 675 5.79 -10.66 5.12
N PHE A 676 6.59 -10.40 4.08
CA PHE A 676 7.41 -9.20 4.03
C PHE A 676 6.57 -7.91 4.11
N THR A 677 6.96 -6.99 5.01
CA THR A 677 6.37 -5.65 5.05
C THR A 677 7.44 -4.58 5.23
N LEU A 678 7.27 -3.42 4.59
CA LEU A 678 8.15 -2.26 4.81
C LEU A 678 8.12 -1.81 6.29
N LYS A 679 6.99 -2.03 6.98
CA LYS A 679 6.86 -1.72 8.40
C LYS A 679 7.82 -2.59 9.21
N SER A 680 7.79 -3.91 9.09
CA SER A 680 8.67 -4.78 9.89
C SER A 680 10.16 -4.46 9.64
N VAL A 681 10.55 -4.17 8.41
CA VAL A 681 11.91 -3.71 8.10
C VAL A 681 12.27 -2.41 8.81
N TYR A 682 11.40 -1.39 8.73
CA TYR A 682 11.65 -0.11 9.39
C TYR A 682 11.85 -0.27 10.90
N TRP A 683 11.04 -1.13 11.53
CA TRP A 683 11.13 -1.41 12.95
C TRP A 683 12.44 -2.12 13.29
N ALA A 684 12.86 -3.12 12.51
CA ALA A 684 14.15 -3.80 12.71
C ALA A 684 15.35 -2.85 12.57
N LEU A 685 15.34 -1.97 11.56
CA LEU A 685 16.40 -0.96 11.37
C LEU A 685 16.52 0.03 12.54
N ASN A 686 15.44 0.22 13.30
CA ASN A 686 15.36 1.19 14.38
C ASN A 686 15.24 0.53 15.76
N ALA A 687 15.39 -0.80 15.88
CA ALA A 687 15.14 -1.55 17.12
C ALA A 687 15.85 -0.93 18.34
N ASN A 688 17.13 -0.59 18.21
CA ASN A 688 17.93 0.01 19.29
C ASN A 688 17.46 1.42 19.72
N SER A 689 16.73 2.12 18.86
CA SER A 689 16.22 3.48 19.12
C SER A 689 14.77 3.49 19.63
N LEU A 690 14.10 2.33 19.61
CA LEU A 690 12.71 2.15 19.99
C LEU A 690 12.63 1.73 21.46
N CYS A 691 12.33 2.69 22.33
CA CYS A 691 12.08 2.41 23.75
C CYS A 691 10.74 1.66 23.95
N SER A 692 10.64 0.90 25.04
CA SER A 692 9.36 0.42 25.59
C SER A 692 8.41 1.61 25.71
N GLY A 693 7.36 1.63 24.88
CA GLY A 693 6.55 2.84 24.71
C GLY A 693 5.92 3.31 26.02
N ASN A 694 6.04 4.60 26.35
CA ASN A 694 5.37 5.17 27.51
C ASN A 694 3.84 5.17 27.27
N GLY A 695 3.08 4.62 28.22
CA GLY A 695 1.62 4.56 28.18
C GLY A 695 0.96 5.93 27.94
N ILE A 696 1.59 7.03 28.39
CA ILE A 696 1.08 8.39 28.19
C ILE A 696 0.94 8.76 26.71
N PHE A 697 1.90 8.37 25.86
CA PHE A 697 1.83 8.69 24.44
C PHE A 697 0.70 7.96 23.74
N LYS A 698 0.35 6.74 24.20
CA LYS A 698 -0.84 6.06 23.70
C LYS A 698 -2.10 6.87 24.03
N LYS A 699 -2.21 7.37 25.28
CA LYS A 699 -3.33 8.22 25.69
C LYS A 699 -3.42 9.53 24.89
N ILE A 700 -2.29 10.20 24.65
CA ILE A 700 -2.25 11.46 23.87
C ILE A 700 -2.71 11.23 22.41
N TRP A 701 -2.15 10.23 21.73
CA TRP A 701 -2.33 10.07 20.29
C TRP A 701 -3.57 9.28 19.87
N TYR A 702 -4.02 8.35 20.72
CA TYR A 702 -5.23 7.53 20.47
C TYR A 702 -6.45 8.00 21.28
N GLY A 703 -6.29 9.00 22.15
CA GLY A 703 -7.41 9.62 22.84
C GLY A 703 -8.26 10.50 21.93
N SER A 704 -9.46 10.85 22.40
CA SER A 704 -10.48 11.62 21.67
C SER A 704 -10.17 13.11 21.44
N LEU A 705 -8.91 13.53 21.64
CA LEU A 705 -8.47 14.93 21.48
C LEU A 705 -8.31 15.33 20.00
N HIS A 706 -8.64 16.58 19.68
CA HIS A 706 -8.41 17.15 18.36
C HIS A 706 -6.89 17.17 18.00
N PRO A 707 -6.47 16.89 16.75
CA PRO A 707 -5.05 16.77 16.38
C PRO A 707 -4.16 17.97 16.72
N ARG A 708 -4.72 19.19 16.73
CA ARG A 708 -4.01 20.41 17.18
C ARG A 708 -3.65 20.33 18.67
N LEU A 709 -4.61 19.89 19.49
CA LEU A 709 -4.44 19.74 20.92
C LEU A 709 -3.48 18.58 21.23
N GLN A 710 -3.60 17.45 20.52
CA GLN A 710 -2.65 16.33 20.64
C GLN A 710 -1.20 16.79 20.39
N LEU A 711 -0.97 17.56 19.33
CA LEU A 711 0.37 18.06 19.02
C LEU A 711 0.86 19.07 20.06
N PHE A 712 -0.02 19.92 20.58
CA PHE A 712 0.31 20.87 21.64
C PHE A 712 0.72 20.16 22.93
N VAL A 713 -0.06 19.18 23.39
CA VAL A 713 0.26 18.37 24.58
C VAL A 713 1.57 17.62 24.39
N TRP A 714 1.80 17.05 23.21
CA TRP A 714 3.08 16.41 22.91
C TRP A 714 4.26 17.40 23.03
N LYS A 715 4.10 18.65 22.55
CA LYS A 715 5.14 19.68 22.71
C LYS A 715 5.37 20.05 24.17
N LEU A 716 4.30 20.14 24.94
CA LEU A 716 4.38 20.43 26.37
C LEU A 716 5.14 19.32 27.11
N TYR A 717 4.84 18.06 26.80
CA TYR A 717 5.54 16.90 27.35
C TYR A 717 7.02 16.85 26.92
N ALA A 718 7.30 17.12 25.64
CA ALA A 718 8.65 17.05 25.06
C ALA A 718 9.52 18.28 25.33
N ASP A 719 9.05 19.25 26.13
CA ASP A 719 9.72 20.54 26.38
C ASP A 719 10.07 21.28 25.07
N ALA A 720 9.14 21.24 24.11
CA ALA A 720 9.25 21.80 22.77
C ALA A 720 8.46 23.11 22.60
N LEU A 721 8.15 23.79 23.71
CA LEU A 721 7.57 25.13 23.72
C LEU A 721 8.67 26.18 23.93
N PRO A 722 8.70 27.28 23.17
CA PRO A 722 9.68 28.35 23.31
C PRO A 722 9.37 29.25 24.53
N THR A 723 9.52 28.70 25.74
CA THR A 723 9.48 29.46 27.01
C THR A 723 10.80 30.15 27.28
N GLY A 724 10.80 31.20 28.12
CA GLY A 724 12.01 31.94 28.46
C GLY A 724 13.09 31.05 29.08
N SER A 725 12.72 30.14 29.98
CA SER A 725 13.67 29.19 30.56
C SER A 725 14.30 28.27 29.51
N ARG A 726 13.51 27.78 28.56
CA ARG A 726 13.99 26.89 27.50
C ARG A 726 14.90 27.62 26.51
N LEU A 727 14.53 28.83 26.13
CA LEU A 727 15.29 29.63 25.20
C LEU A 727 16.54 30.24 25.86
N GLY A 728 16.47 30.63 27.13
CA GLY A 728 17.61 31.04 27.95
C GLY A 728 18.64 29.93 28.08
N ALA A 729 18.21 28.67 28.27
CA ALA A 729 19.12 27.53 28.25
C ALA A 729 19.82 27.30 26.89
N ILE A 730 19.24 27.80 25.78
CA ILE A 730 19.79 27.63 24.42
C ILE A 730 20.61 28.84 23.97
N PHE A 731 20.17 30.06 24.29
CA PHE A 731 20.69 31.33 23.77
C PHE A 731 21.31 32.24 24.83
N GLY A 732 21.18 31.91 26.12
CA GLY A 732 21.84 32.61 27.22
C GLY A 732 21.18 33.91 27.72
N ASN A 733 20.26 34.53 26.97
CA ASN A 733 19.64 35.82 27.32
C ASN A 733 18.17 35.88 26.90
N GLU A 734 17.22 35.75 27.84
CA GLU A 734 15.79 35.97 27.60
C GLU A 734 15.07 36.58 28.81
N PRO A 735 13.94 37.27 28.62
CA PRO A 735 13.23 37.95 29.71
C PRO A 735 12.69 36.97 30.75
N ASP A 736 13.03 37.21 32.02
CA ASP A 736 12.66 36.36 33.15
C ASP A 736 11.18 36.48 33.56
N SER A 737 10.50 37.58 33.21
CA SER A 737 9.14 37.85 33.70
C SER A 737 8.03 37.16 32.89
N CYS A 738 6.99 36.68 33.57
CA CYS A 738 5.78 36.15 32.93
C CYS A 738 5.00 37.24 32.18
N ALA A 739 4.70 37.04 30.89
CA ALA A 739 3.96 38.02 30.07
C ALA A 739 2.47 38.21 30.45
N LEU A 740 1.93 37.37 31.35
CA LEU A 740 0.53 37.45 31.78
C LEU A 740 0.37 38.13 33.15
N CYS A 741 1.17 37.74 34.14
CA CYS A 741 1.07 38.24 35.53
C CYS A 741 2.25 39.11 35.96
N ASN A 742 3.24 39.34 35.09
CA ASN A 742 4.48 40.08 35.37
C ASN A 742 5.35 39.53 36.52
N CYS A 743 5.12 38.28 36.96
CA CYS A 743 5.96 37.64 37.98
C CYS A 743 7.43 37.53 37.50
N PRO A 744 8.41 38.07 38.25
CA PRO A 744 9.83 37.86 37.97
C PRO A 744 10.18 36.37 38.01
N SER A 745 11.06 35.89 37.13
CA SER A 745 11.37 34.45 36.91
C SER A 745 10.19 33.55 36.51
N GLY A 746 9.03 34.13 36.20
CA GLY A 746 7.81 33.41 35.80
C GLY A 746 7.74 32.98 34.32
N ASN A 747 8.79 33.15 33.52
CA ASN A 747 8.79 32.72 32.11
C ASN A 747 9.15 31.22 31.94
N THR A 748 8.61 30.38 32.82
CA THR A 748 8.78 28.92 32.85
C THR A 748 7.48 28.20 32.46
N THR A 749 7.59 26.92 32.09
CA THR A 749 6.44 26.07 31.75
C THR A 749 5.55 25.81 32.97
N SER A 750 6.14 25.54 34.15
CA SER A 750 5.40 25.32 35.40
C SER A 750 4.60 26.56 35.79
N HIS A 751 5.24 27.74 35.73
CA HIS A 751 4.59 28.98 36.07
C HIS A 751 3.43 29.28 35.12
N LEU A 752 3.66 29.25 33.81
CA LEU A 752 2.64 29.64 32.83
C LEU A 752 1.33 28.83 32.94
N PHE A 753 1.43 27.52 33.14
CA PHE A 753 0.26 26.63 33.11
C PHE A 753 -0.31 26.29 34.49
N TRP A 754 0.46 26.51 35.56
CA TRP A 754 0.11 26.10 36.92
C TRP A 754 0.18 27.28 37.92
N GLU A 755 1.35 27.88 38.13
CA GLU A 755 1.55 28.84 39.24
C GLU A 755 1.09 30.29 38.93
N CYS A 756 0.88 30.62 37.66
CA CYS A 756 0.48 31.95 37.23
C CYS A 756 -0.90 32.32 37.79
N GLU A 757 -1.05 33.52 38.35
CA GLU A 757 -2.31 34.00 38.94
C GLU A 757 -3.49 33.97 37.95
N VAL A 758 -3.24 34.21 36.67
CA VAL A 758 -4.26 34.09 35.61
C VAL A 758 -4.65 32.62 35.40
N ALA A 759 -3.67 31.71 35.38
CA ALA A 759 -3.91 30.27 35.23
C ALA A 759 -4.70 29.72 36.43
N LYS A 760 -4.30 30.05 37.67
CA LYS A 760 -5.01 29.68 38.90
C LYS A 760 -6.48 30.06 38.86
N ARG A 761 -6.78 31.30 38.49
CA ARG A 761 -8.17 31.78 38.38
C ARG A 761 -8.96 31.03 37.30
N LEU A 762 -8.37 30.76 36.14
CA LEU A 762 -9.04 30.02 35.06
C LEU A 762 -9.29 28.55 35.39
N TRP A 763 -8.37 27.89 36.12
CA TRP A 763 -8.58 26.54 36.63
C TRP A 763 -9.67 26.50 37.71
N PHE A 764 -9.67 27.48 38.61
CA PHE A 764 -10.64 27.56 39.71
C PHE A 764 -12.06 27.87 39.25
N ILE A 765 -12.25 28.78 38.28
CA ILE A 765 -13.58 29.14 37.77
C ILE A 765 -14.19 28.05 36.86
N SER A 766 -13.39 27.06 36.45
CA SER A 766 -13.86 25.97 35.61
C SER A 766 -14.91 25.11 36.31
N LYS A 767 -15.71 24.36 35.54
CA LYS A 767 -16.69 23.36 36.02
C LYS A 767 -16.11 22.39 37.08
N TRP A 768 -14.81 22.14 37.05
CA TRP A 768 -14.13 21.19 37.94
C TRP A 768 -13.50 21.84 39.19
N ASN A 769 -13.57 23.17 39.34
CA ASN A 769 -13.07 23.92 40.51
C ASN A 769 -11.66 23.50 40.97
N VAL A 770 -10.74 23.29 40.01
CA VAL A 770 -9.42 22.73 40.28
C VAL A 770 -8.61 23.73 41.11
N ARG A 771 -8.27 23.33 42.35
CA ARG A 771 -7.33 24.05 43.22
C ARG A 771 -5.91 23.55 42.95
N ILE A 772 -5.04 24.47 42.59
CA ILE A 772 -3.68 24.19 42.11
C ILE A 772 -2.69 23.96 43.27
N ASP A 773 -3.00 24.48 44.45
CA ASP A 773 -2.09 24.57 45.61
C ASP A 773 -1.71 23.21 46.24
N SER A 774 -2.30 22.10 45.78
CA SER A 774 -2.10 20.76 46.34
C SER A 774 -1.17 19.85 45.53
N VAL A 775 -0.65 20.29 44.38
CA VAL A 775 0.22 19.47 43.51
C VAL A 775 1.42 20.28 43.00
N ASN A 776 2.62 19.78 43.26
CA ASN A 776 3.85 20.39 42.75
C ASN A 776 4.13 19.92 41.31
N ILE A 777 4.21 20.87 40.38
CA ILE A 777 4.52 20.63 38.97
C ILE A 777 5.77 21.41 38.61
N TYR A 778 6.84 20.70 38.24
CA TYR A 778 8.13 21.32 37.92
C TYR A 778 8.36 21.42 36.41
N PHE A 779 7.88 20.43 35.65
CA PHE A 779 8.06 20.34 34.21
C PHE A 779 6.73 20.14 33.48
N GLY A 780 6.70 20.51 32.20
CA GLY A 780 5.52 20.28 31.35
C GLY A 780 5.09 18.81 31.27
N ARG A 781 6.03 17.86 31.37
CA ARG A 781 5.72 16.43 31.43
C ARG A 781 4.90 16.05 32.66
N ASP A 782 5.18 16.64 33.82
CA ASP A 782 4.50 16.32 35.08
C ASP A 782 3.04 16.79 35.00
N LEU A 783 2.81 17.97 34.40
CA LEU A 783 1.47 18.47 34.10
C LEU A 783 0.71 17.56 33.15
N VAL A 784 1.35 17.09 32.08
CA VAL A 784 0.69 16.17 31.16
C VAL A 784 0.38 14.84 31.86
N GLU A 785 1.28 14.30 32.68
CA GLU A 785 0.99 13.09 33.45
C GLU A 785 -0.17 13.29 34.42
N TRP A 786 -0.24 14.44 35.09
CA TRP A 786 -1.35 14.80 35.96
C TRP A 786 -2.67 14.91 35.20
N ILE A 787 -2.71 15.61 34.05
CA ILE A 787 -3.95 15.77 33.25
C ILE A 787 -4.57 14.41 32.87
N PHE A 788 -3.74 13.40 32.55
CA PHE A 788 -4.22 12.09 32.11
C PHE A 788 -4.36 11.04 33.23
N ASN A 789 -3.87 11.33 34.44
CA ASN A 789 -3.84 10.39 35.57
C ASN A 789 -4.26 11.02 36.90
N ALA A 790 -4.91 12.19 36.91
CA ALA A 790 -5.29 12.87 38.15
C ALA A 790 -6.15 11.94 39.05
N PRO A 791 -5.90 11.88 40.37
CA PRO A 791 -6.55 10.89 41.24
C PRO A 791 -8.08 10.91 41.21
N PHE A 792 -8.69 12.10 41.13
CA PHE A 792 -10.14 12.24 41.08
C PHE A 792 -10.75 11.66 39.80
N LEU A 793 -9.98 11.49 38.72
CA LEU A 793 -10.46 10.84 37.50
C LEU A 793 -10.87 9.39 37.77
N ALA A 794 -10.35 8.73 38.80
CA ALA A 794 -10.80 7.38 39.15
C ALA A 794 -12.32 7.32 39.43
N SER A 795 -12.90 8.40 39.95
CA SER A 795 -14.34 8.52 40.25
C SER A 795 -15.21 8.83 39.03
N PHE A 796 -14.62 9.25 37.90
CA PHE A 796 -15.35 9.66 36.71
C PHE A 796 -15.63 8.50 35.75
N ASN A 797 -16.78 8.58 35.07
CA ASN A 797 -17.05 7.72 33.94
C ASN A 797 -16.18 8.09 32.72
N ASN A 798 -16.16 7.25 31.68
CA ASN A 798 -15.30 7.48 30.51
C ASN A 798 -15.61 8.79 29.76
N SER A 799 -16.88 9.22 29.72
CA SER A 799 -17.26 10.46 29.04
C SER A 799 -16.79 11.69 29.81
N GLU A 800 -16.94 11.68 31.13
CA GLU A 800 -16.47 12.74 32.03
C GLU A 800 -14.94 12.86 32.02
N LYS A 801 -14.23 11.72 31.99
CA LYS A 801 -12.77 11.70 31.80
C LYS A 801 -12.36 12.37 30.49
N GLU A 802 -13.01 12.04 29.38
CA GLU A 802 -12.73 12.65 28.09
C GLU A 802 -13.03 14.16 28.08
N GLU A 803 -14.16 14.56 28.69
CA GLU A 803 -14.57 15.96 28.81
C GLU A 803 -13.54 16.78 29.61
N PHE A 804 -13.13 16.28 30.78
CA PHE A 804 -12.10 16.92 31.60
C PHE A 804 -10.77 17.04 30.85
N ILE A 805 -10.27 15.94 30.26
CA ILE A 805 -9.00 15.95 29.53
C ILE A 805 -9.04 16.96 28.37
N CYS A 806 -10.16 17.01 27.64
CA CYS A 806 -10.35 17.99 26.57
C CYS A 806 -10.27 19.43 27.10
N PHE A 807 -10.98 19.71 28.21
CA PHE A 807 -10.96 21.03 28.84
C PHE A 807 -9.57 21.42 29.33
N ALA A 808 -8.93 20.57 30.13
CA ALA A 808 -7.61 20.77 30.69
C ALA A 808 -6.58 21.12 29.61
N VAL A 809 -6.57 20.34 28.52
CA VAL A 809 -5.68 20.58 27.39
C VAL A 809 -6.04 21.87 26.64
N CYS A 810 -7.33 22.16 26.46
CA CYS A 810 -7.81 23.39 25.81
C CYS A 810 -7.43 24.63 26.61
N LEU A 811 -7.51 24.57 27.94
CA LEU A 811 -7.09 25.65 28.84
C LEU A 811 -5.58 25.90 28.71
N CYS A 812 -4.75 24.86 28.80
CA CYS A 812 -3.30 25.00 28.57
C CYS A 812 -3.00 25.57 27.17
N TYR A 813 -3.70 25.11 26.13
CA TYR A 813 -3.55 25.65 24.79
C TYR A 813 -3.90 27.14 24.69
N SER A 814 -4.97 27.56 25.38
CA SER A 814 -5.42 28.95 25.43
C SER A 814 -4.45 29.83 26.20
N LEU A 815 -3.98 29.39 27.37
CA LEU A 815 -2.95 30.08 28.17
C LEU A 815 -1.68 30.32 27.35
N TRP A 816 -1.23 29.32 26.59
CA TRP A 816 -0.09 29.47 25.69
C TRP A 816 -0.33 30.54 24.62
N ARG A 817 -1.54 30.63 24.07
CA ARG A 817 -1.90 31.65 23.08
C ARG A 817 -1.99 33.04 23.69
N PHE A 818 -2.64 33.18 24.84
CA PHE A 818 -2.73 34.45 25.57
C PHE A 818 -1.34 34.98 25.92
N ARG A 819 -0.45 34.10 26.41
CA ARG A 819 0.93 34.47 26.68
C ARG A 819 1.64 34.99 25.44
N ASN A 820 1.53 34.29 24.31
CA ASN A 820 2.21 34.72 23.08
C ASN A 820 1.63 36.02 22.52
N GLU A 821 0.32 36.21 22.60
CA GLU A 821 -0.31 37.47 22.23
C GLU A 821 0.16 38.61 23.12
N ALA A 822 0.19 38.42 24.44
CA ALA A 822 0.72 39.40 25.38
C ALA A 822 2.20 39.69 25.16
N PHE A 823 3.01 38.65 24.91
CA PHE A 823 4.44 38.78 24.65
C PHE A 823 4.73 39.57 23.36
N HIS A 824 4.01 39.30 22.27
CA HIS A 824 4.25 39.96 20.98
C HIS A 824 3.56 41.32 20.83
N SER A 825 2.35 41.48 21.37
CA SER A 825 1.59 42.74 21.30
C SER A 825 1.89 43.70 22.45
N LYS A 826 2.58 43.23 23.50
CA LYS A 826 2.78 43.92 24.78
C LYS A 826 1.47 44.32 25.49
N LYS A 827 0.35 43.67 25.16
CA LYS A 827 -0.97 43.91 25.76
C LYS A 827 -1.56 42.62 26.31
N VAL A 828 -1.93 42.64 27.60
CA VAL A 828 -2.64 41.52 28.24
C VAL A 828 -4.14 41.72 28.04
N LEU A 829 -4.83 40.68 27.60
CA LEU A 829 -6.29 40.70 27.47
C LEU A 829 -6.96 40.75 28.86
N PRO A 830 -8.10 41.43 29.03
CA PRO A 830 -8.90 41.33 30.24
C PRO A 830 -9.31 39.88 30.55
N PHE A 831 -9.37 39.54 31.84
CA PHE A 831 -9.64 38.18 32.31
C PHE A 831 -10.99 37.64 31.82
N GLU A 832 -12.02 38.48 31.77
CA GLU A 832 -13.37 38.12 31.33
C GLU A 832 -13.40 37.69 29.86
N ILE A 833 -12.53 38.31 29.03
CA ILE A 833 -12.38 37.95 27.61
C ILE A 833 -11.63 36.63 27.50
N MET A 834 -10.55 36.45 28.27
CA MET A 834 -9.80 35.19 28.30
C MET A 834 -10.70 34.01 28.71
N HIS A 835 -11.49 34.17 29.77
CA HIS A 835 -12.44 33.16 30.24
C HIS A 835 -13.46 32.78 29.16
N LYS A 836 -14.15 33.77 28.57
CA LYS A 836 -15.11 33.54 27.48
C LYS A 836 -14.46 32.88 26.25
N GLN A 837 -13.20 33.19 25.96
CA GLN A 837 -12.48 32.56 24.85
C GLN A 837 -12.16 31.09 25.14
N VAL A 838 -11.73 30.75 26.36
CA VAL A 838 -11.51 29.35 26.77
C VAL A 838 -12.79 28.53 26.65
N GLU A 839 -13.92 29.05 27.15
CA GLU A 839 -15.22 28.36 27.06
C GLU A 839 -15.64 28.11 25.61
N ARG A 840 -15.49 29.12 24.74
CA ARG A 840 -15.77 28.99 23.30
C ARG A 840 -14.87 27.97 22.63
N GLU A 841 -13.57 27.99 22.92
CA GLU A 841 -12.62 27.03 22.36
C GLU A 841 -12.92 25.60 22.83
N PHE A 842 -13.22 25.43 24.11
CA PHE A 842 -13.64 24.14 24.66
C PHE A 842 -14.92 23.65 23.98
N ALA A 843 -15.95 24.49 23.86
CA ALA A 843 -17.19 24.13 23.15
C ALA A 843 -16.90 23.71 21.70
N MET A 844 -15.99 24.40 21.00
CA MET A 844 -15.60 24.05 19.64
C MET A 844 -14.86 22.70 19.55
N PHE A 845 -13.94 22.42 20.47
CA PHE A 845 -13.14 21.18 20.46
C PHE A 845 -13.90 19.97 21.04
N SER A 846 -14.89 20.20 21.90
CA SER A 846 -15.72 19.17 22.52
C SER A 846 -16.83 18.65 21.61
N LEU A 847 -17.11 19.33 20.49
CA LEU A 847 -17.97 18.80 19.42
C LEU A 847 -17.33 17.53 18.86
N LYS A 848 -17.76 16.36 19.36
CA LYS A 848 -17.28 15.06 18.88
C LYS A 848 -17.59 14.95 17.38
N PRO A 849 -16.59 14.64 16.52
CA PRO A 849 -16.90 14.29 15.14
C PRO A 849 -17.79 13.04 15.15
N CYS A 850 -18.75 12.95 14.23
CA CYS A 850 -19.34 11.66 13.85
C CYS A 850 -18.17 10.74 13.49
N LYS A 851 -17.82 9.81 14.38
CA LYS A 851 -16.86 8.76 14.08
C LYS A 851 -17.49 7.93 12.98
N HIS A 852 -17.18 8.21 11.71
CA HIS A 852 -17.15 7.12 10.76
C HIS A 852 -16.10 6.18 11.31
N LYS A 853 -16.55 5.02 11.81
CA LYS A 853 -15.64 3.89 12.01
C LYS A 853 -14.81 3.82 10.71
N PRO A 854 -13.47 3.75 10.78
CA PRO A 854 -12.70 3.41 9.59
C PRO A 854 -13.41 2.20 8.96
N PRO A 855 -13.54 2.11 7.62
CA PRO A 855 -14.08 0.89 7.03
C PRO A 855 -13.30 -0.23 7.68
N ASN A 856 -14.01 -1.06 8.44
CA ASN A 856 -13.40 -2.24 9.01
C ASN A 856 -12.63 -2.84 7.84
N THR A 857 -11.32 -3.08 8.02
CA THR A 857 -10.62 -4.08 7.23
C THR A 857 -11.63 -5.20 7.00
N PRO A 858 -11.85 -5.72 5.77
CA PRO A 858 -12.92 -6.66 5.50
C PRO A 858 -12.64 -8.02 6.18
N GLY A 859 -12.63 -8.04 7.51
CA GLY A 859 -13.12 -9.12 8.33
C GLY A 859 -14.62 -8.90 8.32
N GLN A 860 -15.26 -9.69 7.48
CA GLN A 860 -16.69 -9.82 7.35
C GLN A 860 -17.36 -9.71 8.73
N ASP A 861 -18.34 -8.81 8.87
CA ASP A 861 -19.53 -9.15 9.68
C ASP A 861 -20.14 -10.37 8.95
N VAL A 862 -19.59 -11.56 9.20
CA VAL A 862 -20.28 -12.79 8.91
C VAL A 862 -21.46 -12.74 9.88
N GLY A 863 -22.65 -12.45 9.35
CA GLY A 863 -23.87 -12.61 10.12
C GLY A 863 -23.81 -13.97 10.80
N PHE A 864 -23.79 -13.98 12.13
CA PHE A 864 -23.85 -15.20 12.90
C PHE A 864 -25.26 -15.73 12.80
N THR A 865 -25.53 -16.57 11.80
CA THR A 865 -26.67 -17.47 11.81
C THR A 865 -26.25 -18.73 12.53
N ARG A 866 -26.98 -19.05 13.60
CA ARG A 866 -26.81 -20.27 14.41
C ARG A 866 -27.29 -21.46 13.56
N GLU A 867 -26.56 -21.82 12.52
CA GLU A 867 -26.78 -23.07 11.78
C GLU A 867 -26.30 -24.21 12.70
N ILE A 868 -27.20 -24.68 13.55
CA ILE A 868 -27.00 -25.93 14.28
C ILE A 868 -26.97 -27.01 13.21
N HIS A 869 -25.78 -27.52 12.88
CA HIS A 869 -25.64 -28.68 12.01
C HIS A 869 -26.28 -29.89 12.71
N SER A 870 -27.55 -30.15 12.39
CA SER A 870 -28.34 -31.24 12.97
C SER A 870 -27.66 -32.57 12.68
N GLY A 871 -27.25 -33.29 13.73
CA GLY A 871 -26.66 -34.64 13.62
C GLY A 871 -25.15 -34.75 13.87
N LEU A 872 -24.44 -33.65 14.16
CA LEU A 872 -23.00 -33.68 14.50
C LEU A 872 -22.74 -33.42 15.99
N TYR A 873 -21.64 -33.96 16.51
CA TYR A 873 -21.13 -33.59 17.84
C TYR A 873 -20.62 -32.15 17.83
N GLN A 874 -20.85 -31.42 18.91
CA GLN A 874 -20.40 -30.04 19.09
C GLN A 874 -19.21 -30.02 20.03
N VAL A 875 -18.08 -29.49 19.55
CA VAL A 875 -16.82 -29.45 20.30
C VAL A 875 -16.42 -27.99 20.53
N TRP A 876 -16.43 -27.55 21.78
CA TRP A 876 -16.08 -26.18 22.15
C TRP A 876 -14.68 -26.17 22.75
N VAL A 877 -13.81 -25.30 22.23
CA VAL A 877 -12.39 -25.28 22.60
C VAL A 877 -11.94 -23.88 23.01
N ASP A 878 -11.05 -23.79 23.98
CA ASP A 878 -10.39 -22.55 24.40
C ASP A 878 -9.01 -22.83 25.01
N ALA A 879 -8.11 -21.83 24.99
CA ALA A 879 -6.80 -21.91 25.62
C ALA A 879 -6.54 -20.78 26.61
N ALA A 880 -6.07 -21.13 27.82
CA ALA A 880 -5.60 -20.20 28.82
C ALA A 880 -4.07 -20.17 28.85
N PHE A 881 -3.47 -19.12 28.31
CA PHE A 881 -2.01 -18.94 28.26
C PHE A 881 -1.44 -18.48 29.61
N HIS A 882 -0.33 -19.08 30.05
CA HIS A 882 0.41 -18.70 31.26
C HIS A 882 1.94 -18.70 31.01
N ALA A 883 2.72 -18.25 31.99
CA ALA A 883 4.18 -18.29 31.86
C ALA A 883 4.65 -19.75 31.75
N GLY A 884 5.21 -20.12 30.58
CA GLY A 884 5.75 -21.45 30.33
C GLY A 884 4.83 -22.45 29.61
N GLY A 885 3.59 -22.10 29.23
CA GLY A 885 2.69 -23.00 28.49
C GLY A 885 1.27 -22.49 28.33
N ALA A 886 0.36 -23.37 27.93
CA ALA A 886 -1.08 -23.11 27.89
C ALA A 886 -1.86 -24.27 28.50
N ALA A 887 -2.98 -23.97 29.14
CA ALA A 887 -3.96 -24.97 29.55
C ALA A 887 -5.14 -24.94 28.59
N ILE A 888 -5.60 -26.12 28.18
CA ILE A 888 -6.67 -26.30 27.20
C ILE A 888 -7.93 -26.76 27.91
N GLY A 889 -9.07 -26.19 27.51
CA GLY A 889 -10.39 -26.69 27.86
C GLY A 889 -11.15 -27.12 26.62
N VAL A 890 -11.69 -28.33 26.63
CA VAL A 890 -12.56 -28.88 25.58
C VAL A 890 -13.87 -29.39 26.20
N ILE A 891 -14.99 -28.97 25.63
CA ILE A 891 -16.33 -29.42 26.00
C ILE A 891 -16.96 -30.11 24.80
N ILE A 892 -17.36 -31.37 24.95
CA ILE A 892 -17.98 -32.17 23.89
C ILE A 892 -19.45 -32.40 24.23
N LYS A 893 -20.34 -31.98 23.34
CA LYS A 893 -21.79 -32.21 23.42
C LYS A 893 -22.27 -33.06 22.23
N ASN A 894 -23.28 -33.90 22.44
CA ASN A 894 -23.90 -34.66 21.34
C ASN A 894 -24.84 -33.77 20.50
N SER A 895 -25.45 -34.36 19.47
CA SER A 895 -26.41 -33.68 18.57
C SER A 895 -27.68 -33.17 19.27
N PHE A 896 -27.98 -33.65 20.48
CA PHE A 896 -29.08 -33.19 21.34
C PHE A 896 -28.65 -32.14 22.37
N ASN A 897 -27.45 -31.57 22.23
CA ASN A 897 -26.87 -30.58 23.15
C ASN A 897 -26.65 -31.13 24.58
N GLN A 898 -26.56 -32.44 24.75
CA GLN A 898 -26.22 -33.06 26.04
C GLN A 898 -24.71 -33.19 26.18
N LEU A 899 -24.19 -32.82 27.35
CA LEU A 899 -22.77 -32.94 27.68
C LEU A 899 -22.34 -34.40 27.69
N GLN A 900 -21.30 -34.72 26.92
CA GLN A 900 -20.76 -36.09 26.78
C GLN A 900 -19.43 -36.23 27.51
N ALA A 901 -18.54 -35.24 27.33
CA ALA A 901 -17.22 -35.28 27.94
C ALA A 901 -16.66 -33.89 28.17
N LEU A 902 -15.83 -33.78 29.21
CA LEU A 902 -14.95 -32.66 29.48
C LEU A 902 -13.52 -33.15 29.36
N PHE A 903 -12.70 -32.43 28.62
CA PHE A 903 -11.29 -32.75 28.45
C PHE A 903 -10.45 -31.52 28.77
N ALA A 904 -9.43 -31.69 29.58
CA ALA A 904 -8.51 -30.63 29.95
C ALA A 904 -7.08 -31.17 30.04
N CYS A 905 -6.14 -30.41 29.49
CA CYS A 905 -4.74 -30.75 29.56
C CYS A 905 -3.86 -29.51 29.56
N LYS A 906 -2.61 -29.68 30.00
CA LYS A 906 -1.56 -28.66 29.85
C LYS A 906 -0.70 -29.01 28.64
N VAL A 907 -0.39 -28.00 27.85
CA VAL A 907 0.46 -28.11 26.68
C VAL A 907 1.59 -27.08 26.72
N GLU A 908 2.72 -27.44 26.14
CA GLU A 908 3.76 -26.47 25.82
C GLU A 908 3.25 -25.58 24.68
N ALA A 909 3.19 -24.28 24.93
CA ALA A 909 2.82 -23.28 23.94
C ALA A 909 3.63 -22.00 24.21
N HIS A 910 4.28 -21.46 23.18
CA HIS A 910 5.11 -20.26 23.30
C HIS A 910 4.37 -18.98 22.87
N SER A 911 3.13 -19.11 22.39
CA SER A 911 2.28 -17.98 22.05
C SER A 911 0.80 -18.29 22.28
N VAL A 912 -0.02 -17.24 22.41
CA VAL A 912 -1.48 -17.38 22.54
C VAL A 912 -2.07 -18.14 21.35
N ILE A 913 -1.64 -17.82 20.13
CA ILE A 913 -2.14 -18.49 18.93
C ILE A 913 -1.72 -19.96 18.84
N ALA A 914 -0.54 -20.31 19.36
CA ALA A 914 -0.12 -21.71 19.49
C ALA A 914 -1.01 -22.46 20.49
N GLY A 915 -1.35 -21.84 21.63
CA GLY A 915 -2.28 -22.40 22.61
C GLY A 915 -3.67 -22.64 22.00
N GLU A 916 -4.22 -21.66 21.29
CA GLU A 916 -5.52 -21.81 20.61
C GLU A 916 -5.50 -22.93 19.55
N LEU A 917 -4.41 -23.05 18.80
CA LEU A 917 -4.24 -24.10 17.79
C LEU A 917 -4.19 -25.49 18.46
N GLN A 918 -3.42 -25.62 19.54
CA GLN A 918 -3.36 -26.85 20.32
C GLN A 918 -4.71 -27.19 20.95
N ALA A 919 -5.51 -26.21 21.37
CA ALA A 919 -6.85 -26.46 21.89
C ALA A 919 -7.74 -27.17 20.87
N VAL A 920 -7.69 -26.74 19.60
CA VAL A 920 -8.42 -27.40 18.52
C VAL A 920 -7.86 -28.81 18.29
N ILE A 921 -6.54 -28.99 18.18
CA ILE A 921 -5.90 -30.30 17.95
C ILE A 921 -6.26 -31.30 19.08
N LYS A 922 -6.18 -30.86 20.35
CA LYS A 922 -6.57 -31.69 21.50
C LYS A 922 -8.07 -31.98 21.52
N GLY A 923 -8.91 -31.07 21.03
CA GLY A 923 -10.31 -31.36 20.82
C GLY A 923 -10.54 -32.47 19.78
N PHE A 924 -9.74 -32.51 18.70
CA PHE A 924 -9.77 -33.60 17.72
C PHE A 924 -9.34 -34.93 18.34
N GLU A 925 -8.23 -34.95 19.07
CA GLU A 925 -7.76 -36.16 19.77
C GLU A 925 -8.82 -36.67 20.77
N ALA A 926 -9.44 -35.76 21.55
CA ALA A 926 -10.49 -36.12 22.49
C ALA A 926 -11.73 -36.69 21.78
N LEU A 927 -12.10 -36.16 20.61
CA LEU A 927 -13.22 -36.68 19.82
C LEU A 927 -12.91 -38.08 19.25
N GLN A 928 -11.67 -38.30 18.78
CA GLN A 928 -11.20 -39.61 18.33
C GLN A 928 -11.18 -40.65 19.45
N LEU A 929 -10.76 -40.28 20.66
CA LEU A 929 -10.78 -41.16 21.83
C LEU A 929 -12.20 -41.59 22.23
N LEU A 930 -13.22 -40.81 21.87
CA LEU A 930 -14.63 -41.18 22.02
C LEU A 930 -15.17 -42.05 20.89
N GLY A 931 -14.35 -42.38 19.88
CA GLY A 931 -14.76 -43.17 18.71
C GLY A 931 -15.70 -42.40 17.77
N VAL A 932 -15.61 -41.06 17.74
CA VAL A 932 -16.49 -40.20 16.94
C VAL A 932 -15.72 -39.60 15.76
N ASP A 933 -16.21 -39.87 14.55
CA ASP A 933 -15.50 -39.49 13.31
C ASP A 933 -15.97 -38.17 12.67
N ARG A 934 -17.00 -37.53 13.25
CA ARG A 934 -17.57 -36.27 12.73
C ARG A 934 -18.00 -35.32 13.84
N GLY A 935 -17.68 -34.04 13.69
CA GLY A 935 -18.02 -33.00 14.66
C GLY A 935 -17.91 -31.59 14.10
N CYS A 936 -18.44 -30.61 14.83
CA CYS A 936 -18.35 -29.19 14.53
C CYS A 936 -17.61 -28.50 15.69
N PHE A 937 -16.48 -27.86 15.37
CA PHE A 937 -15.61 -27.22 16.34
C PHE A 937 -15.89 -25.73 16.43
N PHE A 938 -16.08 -25.24 17.65
CA PHE A 938 -16.36 -23.84 17.95
C PHE A 938 -15.19 -23.21 18.70
N THR A 939 -14.68 -22.10 18.18
CA THR A 939 -13.55 -21.33 18.75
C THR A 939 -13.81 -19.83 18.67
N ASP A 940 -13.38 -19.06 19.67
CA ASP A 940 -13.44 -17.60 19.64
C ASP A 940 -12.27 -16.95 18.86
N CYS A 941 -11.32 -17.77 18.42
CA CYS A 941 -10.15 -17.34 17.67
C CYS A 941 -10.46 -17.17 16.17
N GLN A 942 -10.85 -15.96 15.78
CA GLN A 942 -11.13 -15.63 14.37
C GLN A 942 -9.92 -15.88 13.45
N MET A 943 -8.70 -15.71 13.97
CA MET A 943 -7.49 -15.93 13.16
C MET A 943 -7.34 -17.38 12.71
N LEU A 944 -7.72 -18.37 13.54
CA LEU A 944 -7.64 -19.79 13.21
C LEU A 944 -8.69 -20.21 12.18
N THR A 945 -9.91 -19.72 12.32
CA THR A 945 -11.00 -20.04 11.37
C THR A 945 -10.73 -19.44 9.99
N VAL A 946 -10.19 -18.23 9.93
CA VAL A 946 -9.73 -17.61 8.68
C VAL A 946 -8.53 -18.39 8.10
N ALA A 947 -7.56 -18.75 8.94
CA ALA A 947 -6.40 -19.56 8.53
C ALA A 947 -6.81 -20.90 7.91
N ALA A 948 -7.75 -21.63 8.54
CA ALA A 948 -8.28 -22.90 8.06
C ALA A 948 -8.98 -22.74 6.69
N LYS A 949 -9.82 -21.71 6.52
CA LYS A 949 -10.46 -21.40 5.23
C LYS A 949 -9.46 -21.05 4.14
N GLU A 950 -8.39 -20.32 4.48
CA GLU A 950 -7.32 -19.95 3.55
C GLU A 950 -6.30 -21.08 3.32
N LYS A 951 -6.40 -22.20 4.05
CA LYS A 951 -5.39 -23.28 4.13
C LYS A 951 -3.97 -22.73 4.35
N ARG A 952 -3.83 -21.70 5.20
CA ARG A 952 -2.54 -21.05 5.49
C ARG A 952 -2.38 -20.82 6.99
N PRO A 953 -1.20 -21.08 7.56
CA PRO A 953 -1.02 -20.99 9.00
C PRO A 953 -1.14 -19.55 9.52
N PRO A 954 -1.69 -19.34 10.73
CA PRO A 954 -1.86 -18.01 11.31
C PRO A 954 -0.52 -17.35 11.70
N SER A 955 0.48 -18.18 12.02
CA SER A 955 1.87 -17.80 12.22
C SER A 955 2.78 -18.80 11.49
N TRP A 956 3.89 -18.35 10.91
CA TRP A 956 4.92 -19.25 10.39
C TRP A 956 5.48 -20.16 11.49
N SER A 957 5.44 -19.68 12.73
CA SER A 957 5.96 -20.39 13.88
C SER A 957 5.02 -21.45 14.44
N THR A 958 3.79 -21.54 13.93
CA THR A 958 2.82 -22.59 14.27
C THR A 958 2.45 -23.44 13.04
N ALA A 959 3.30 -23.41 12.00
CA ALA A 959 2.96 -23.98 10.71
C ALA A 959 2.84 -25.51 10.75
N CYS A 960 3.67 -26.18 11.54
CA CYS A 960 3.70 -27.64 11.61
C CYS A 960 2.44 -28.17 12.32
N SER A 961 2.09 -27.61 13.49
CA SER A 961 0.83 -27.97 14.16
C SER A 961 -0.40 -27.61 13.32
N PHE A 962 -0.31 -26.55 12.51
CA PHE A 962 -1.42 -26.18 11.63
C PHE A 962 -1.60 -27.16 10.46
N SER A 963 -0.52 -27.73 9.91
CA SER A 963 -0.60 -28.83 8.93
C SER A 963 -1.29 -30.06 9.52
N LYS A 964 -0.99 -30.42 10.78
CA LYS A 964 -1.68 -31.51 11.50
C LYS A 964 -3.18 -31.25 11.59
N LEU A 965 -3.57 -30.02 11.96
CA LEU A 965 -4.97 -29.62 12.00
C LEU A 965 -5.66 -29.73 10.64
N LEU A 966 -5.02 -29.26 9.55
CA LEU A 966 -5.60 -29.33 8.21
C LEU A 966 -5.84 -30.78 7.78
N ARG A 967 -4.91 -31.70 8.05
CA ARG A 967 -5.12 -33.13 7.77
C ARG A 967 -6.25 -33.73 8.59
N ALA A 968 -6.37 -33.35 9.86
CA ALA A 968 -7.49 -33.80 10.70
C ALA A 968 -8.83 -33.32 10.14
N ILE A 969 -8.91 -32.06 9.66
CA ILE A 969 -10.09 -31.49 9.00
C ILE A 969 -10.40 -32.15 7.65
N GLU A 970 -9.39 -32.52 6.86
CA GLU A 970 -9.59 -33.15 5.55
C GLU A 970 -9.89 -34.66 5.65
N GLY A 971 -9.33 -35.34 6.65
CA GLY A 971 -9.51 -36.77 6.89
C GLY A 971 -10.77 -37.13 7.67
N MET A 972 -11.24 -36.24 8.54
CA MET A 972 -12.49 -36.38 9.30
C MET A 972 -13.43 -35.26 8.85
N GLY A 973 -14.68 -35.56 8.48
CA GLY A 973 -15.65 -34.58 7.96
C GLY A 973 -16.08 -33.53 8.99
N VAL A 974 -15.15 -32.68 9.41
CA VAL A 974 -15.22 -31.77 10.56
C VAL A 974 -15.17 -30.32 10.07
N SER A 975 -16.00 -29.46 10.67
CA SER A 975 -16.02 -28.04 10.37
C SER A 975 -15.47 -27.22 11.54
N LEU A 976 -14.78 -26.11 11.24
CA LEU A 976 -14.28 -25.14 12.23
C LEU A 976 -15.05 -23.82 12.09
N VAL A 977 -15.75 -23.42 13.14
CA VAL A 977 -16.67 -22.27 13.16
C VAL A 977 -16.20 -21.23 14.19
N TRP A 978 -16.22 -19.96 13.79
CA TRP A 978 -15.93 -18.85 14.69
C TRP A 978 -17.15 -18.46 15.50
N ILE A 979 -16.97 -18.21 16.80
CA ILE A 979 -18.00 -17.72 17.72
C ILE A 979 -17.52 -16.47 18.48
N PRO A 980 -18.42 -15.59 18.92
CA PRO A 980 -18.06 -14.51 19.84
C PRO A 980 -17.55 -15.06 21.17
N ARG A 981 -16.57 -14.39 21.78
CA ARG A 981 -16.02 -14.78 23.10
C ARG A 981 -17.06 -14.86 24.22
N SER A 982 -18.14 -14.07 24.14
CA SER A 982 -19.28 -14.15 25.07
C SER A 982 -20.00 -15.50 25.02
N GLU A 983 -19.92 -16.19 23.88
CA GLU A 983 -20.52 -17.50 23.65
C GLU A 983 -19.54 -18.67 23.84
N ASN A 984 -18.30 -18.42 24.30
CA ASN A 984 -17.30 -19.48 24.59
C ASN A 984 -16.95 -19.58 26.09
N SER A 985 -17.84 -19.11 26.96
CA SER A 985 -17.56 -18.99 28.41
C SER A 985 -17.27 -20.32 29.09
N GLY A 986 -17.92 -21.42 28.67
CA GLY A 986 -17.71 -22.76 29.22
C GLY A 986 -16.28 -23.25 29.02
N ALA A 987 -15.83 -23.32 27.76
CA ALA A 987 -14.48 -23.78 27.42
C ALA A 987 -13.40 -22.86 28.02
N HIS A 988 -13.64 -21.55 28.01
CA HIS A 988 -12.75 -20.56 28.63
C HIS A 988 -12.56 -20.75 30.13
N THR A 989 -13.65 -21.06 30.83
CA THR A 989 -13.60 -21.28 32.28
C THR A 989 -12.92 -22.61 32.60
N LEU A 990 -13.17 -23.65 31.80
CA LEU A 990 -12.47 -24.94 31.92
C LEU A 990 -10.96 -24.81 31.68
N ALA A 991 -10.55 -24.07 30.65
CA ALA A 991 -9.14 -23.81 30.35
C ALA A 991 -8.45 -23.05 31.51
N LYS A 992 -9.11 -22.04 32.08
CA LYS A 992 -8.61 -21.33 33.27
C LYS A 992 -8.50 -22.25 34.48
N TRP A 993 -9.50 -23.09 34.74
CA TRP A 993 -9.46 -24.06 35.83
C TRP A 993 -8.27 -25.03 35.67
N ALA A 994 -8.00 -25.48 34.45
CA ALA A 994 -6.88 -26.35 34.12
C ALA A 994 -5.49 -25.69 34.33
N THR A 995 -5.38 -24.36 34.39
CA THR A 995 -4.11 -23.70 34.74
C THR A 995 -3.70 -23.94 36.19
N LEU A 996 -4.66 -24.12 37.09
CA LEU A 996 -4.45 -24.23 38.54
C LEU A 996 -4.47 -25.67 39.05
N ASN A 997 -4.91 -26.63 38.24
CA ASN A 997 -5.09 -28.03 38.61
C ASN A 997 -4.21 -28.92 37.72
N ASP A 998 -3.84 -30.10 38.19
CA ASP A 998 -3.07 -31.05 37.39
C ASP A 998 -4.01 -31.99 36.64
N CYS A 999 -4.16 -31.77 35.34
CA CYS A 999 -5.07 -32.52 34.48
C CYS A 999 -4.40 -32.81 33.13
N ASN A 1000 -4.53 -34.04 32.66
CA ASN A 1000 -4.00 -34.49 31.38
C ASN A 1000 -4.91 -35.55 30.75
N GLY A 1001 -6.12 -35.14 30.35
CA GLY A 1001 -7.09 -36.05 29.75
C GLY A 1001 -8.55 -35.68 30.00
N PHE A 1002 -9.42 -36.69 29.97
CA PHE A 1002 -10.82 -36.54 30.37
C PHE A 1002 -10.92 -36.23 31.87
N VAL A 1003 -11.79 -35.29 32.21
CA VAL A 1003 -12.00 -34.81 33.59
C VAL A 1003 -13.34 -35.32 34.10
N ASN A 1004 -13.37 -35.90 35.29
CA ASN A 1004 -14.64 -36.31 35.89
C ASN A 1004 -15.39 -35.10 36.45
N PHE A 1005 -16.71 -35.17 36.40
CA PHE A 1005 -17.57 -34.06 36.83
C PHE A 1005 -17.39 -33.68 38.30
N TRP A 1006 -17.05 -34.63 39.17
CA TRP A 1006 -16.84 -34.41 40.60
C TRP A 1006 -15.47 -33.80 40.95
N ASP A 1007 -14.53 -33.76 39.99
CA ASP A 1007 -13.20 -33.17 40.19
C ASP A 1007 -13.19 -31.65 39.94
N ILE A 1008 -14.28 -31.10 39.40
CA ILE A 1008 -14.40 -29.68 39.02
C ILE A 1008 -15.10 -28.89 40.13
N ASN A 1009 -14.53 -27.73 40.49
CA ASN A 1009 -15.13 -26.83 41.48
C ASN A 1009 -16.58 -26.44 41.12
N PRO A 1010 -17.53 -26.38 42.07
CA PRO A 1010 -18.94 -26.08 41.81
C PRO A 1010 -19.19 -24.78 41.02
N SER A 1011 -18.34 -23.77 41.22
CA SER A 1011 -18.40 -22.49 40.51
C SER A 1011 -18.05 -22.60 39.02
N VAL A 1012 -17.11 -23.47 38.67
CA VAL A 1012 -16.73 -23.78 37.28
C VAL A 1012 -17.76 -24.70 36.64
N PHE A 1013 -18.22 -25.71 37.38
CA PHE A 1013 -19.27 -26.63 36.94
C PHE A 1013 -20.56 -25.89 36.56
N ASN A 1014 -21.01 -24.94 37.39
CA ASN A 1014 -22.20 -24.13 37.09
C ASN A 1014 -22.08 -23.32 35.80
N VAL A 1015 -20.90 -22.80 35.46
CA VAL A 1015 -20.67 -22.07 34.20
C VAL A 1015 -20.65 -23.02 32.99
N ILE A 1016 -20.15 -24.24 33.16
CA ILE A 1016 -20.10 -25.26 32.10
C ILE A 1016 -21.49 -25.87 31.84
N PHE A 1017 -22.34 -25.98 32.85
CA PHE A 1017 -23.67 -26.61 32.75
C PHE A 1017 -24.80 -25.61 32.42
N SER A 1018 -24.62 -24.32 32.76
CA SER A 1018 -25.50 -23.23 32.30
C SER A 1018 -25.24 -22.82 30.84
N PHE A 1019 -24.10 -23.25 30.32
CA PHE A 1019 -23.67 -23.20 28.92
C PHE A 1019 -24.21 -24.42 28.16
#